data_AF-A0AAD8L0P4-F1
#
_entry.id   AF-A0AAD8L0P4-F1
#
_cell.length_a   1.000
_cell.length_b   1.000
_cell.length_c   1.000
_cell.angle_alpha   90.00
_cell.angle_beta   90.00
_cell.angle_gamma   90.00
#
_symmetry.space_group_name_H-M   'P 1'
#
loop_
_entity.id
_entity.type
_entity.pdbx_description
1 polymer ?
#
loop_
_entity_poly.entity_id
_entity_poly.type
_entity_poly.pdbx_seq_one_letter_code
_entity_poly.pdbx_strand_id
1 'polypeptide(L)'
;MFKSARWRNEKNKIKCVFKLQFHVTQLSQLGGDALMLSMIPADIGKPTLRLEKVKVRDGSCYWEKPLYETMKFSQDPKTGKFHEKIYHFIVAKDSSRFGRVGEVSIDFANYAEATNLSSLSLPLNNANSAAVLHVLIQKVQGTSDQRDVDGTGNASRRDQSLRTLFGSGDLEGNPTEDCGMGDSNNKDQLACIGSEIILEGSYSSPGLDTPQENEPKNPKLTHESSITKDKSSQWDWLNSLDPKLSTDDSSTSTLGETSEESSSDVMIQNLKVKVEALTRQANVSELELQTLRKQIVKEMKKGQDLSREVAILKEERNALKDKCEKLKTEEVKVNGMLLIDQGDPWALIAELRQELNHEKELSSNLQLQLQEALASNAELVLALEMSKLKSACIKNETDDDEEQRALEAIVKEHNGVKETYLLEQKITDLYVEVELYKRDKDELEIQMEQLALDYEIIKQENHDLSFKLERSQLHEQLKMEYECTSSYTTVTELEAQIESLENVLKSKSEELLKSNLVIQELESYIKNLEEALKNQAHELQTDFAELMRSKTEQEQRAIRAEDNLRKLKVQNANAATRLQDELRRLSQKMASTFEVNEKAAMRATDEANKLRVEKQVLEDTLVKVKHDLQDLGDSFQEKLVFLEEQIAVKSKQLEKIKKQVENVTEIHNLESERLKELATDCSENFFLRKEKDLQFEIKELERNLDVLVQKTKTSQ
;
A
#
# COMPACT_ATOMS: atom_id res chain seq x y z
N MET A 1 50.14 35.94 35.33
CA MET A 1 49.18 34.89 35.74
C MET A 1 47.76 35.38 35.49
N PHE A 2 47.13 35.01 34.38
CA PHE A 2 45.71 35.25 34.14
C PHE A 2 44.97 33.92 34.24
N LYS A 3 44.03 33.83 35.20
CA LYS A 3 43.19 32.66 35.43
C LYS A 3 42.18 32.55 34.30
N SER A 4 42.11 31.38 33.67
CA SER A 4 41.09 31.02 32.67
C SER A 4 39.70 31.12 33.30
N ALA A 5 38.90 32.07 32.83
CA ALA A 5 37.49 32.18 33.21
C ALA A 5 36.72 31.05 32.51
N ARG A 6 36.20 30.11 33.31
CA ARG A 6 35.19 29.13 32.91
C ARG A 6 33.97 29.85 32.34
N TRP A 7 33.81 29.85 31.02
CA TRP A 7 32.59 30.29 30.35
C TRP A 7 31.46 29.31 30.68
N ARG A 8 30.49 29.74 31.49
CA ARG A 8 29.21 29.03 31.68
C ARG A 8 28.26 29.40 30.54
N ASN A 9 28.35 28.67 29.42
CA ASN A 9 27.33 28.66 28.36
C ASN A 9 26.17 27.71 28.75
N GLU A 10 25.44 28.01 29.83
CA GLU A 10 24.27 27.22 30.25
C GLU A 10 22.95 27.75 29.66
N LYS A 11 22.93 28.95 29.07
CA LYS A 11 21.70 29.64 28.66
C LYS A 11 21.07 29.15 27.34
N ASN A 12 21.75 28.32 26.55
CA ASN A 12 21.27 27.88 25.22
C ASN A 12 21.15 26.36 25.08
N LYS A 13 20.92 25.64 26.19
CA LYS A 13 20.80 24.17 26.18
C LYS A 13 19.34 23.76 26.08
N ILE A 14 18.93 23.29 24.91
CA ILE A 14 17.58 22.74 24.67
C ILE A 14 17.62 21.24 24.93
N LYS A 15 16.62 20.72 25.64
CA LYS A 15 16.45 19.27 25.86
C LYS A 15 15.37 18.77 24.91
N CYS A 16 15.65 17.72 24.14
CA CYS A 16 14.64 17.04 23.35
C CYS A 16 14.59 15.56 23.74
N VAL A 17 13.39 15.01 23.79
CA VAL A 17 13.16 13.59 24.04
C VAL A 17 12.81 12.93 22.71
N PHE A 18 13.56 11.92 22.31
CA PHE A 18 13.30 11.14 21.11
C PHE A 18 12.83 9.74 21.47
N LYS A 19 11.75 9.32 20.81
CA LYS A 19 11.31 7.93 20.76
C LYS A 19 11.96 7.28 19.53
N LEU A 20 12.77 6.26 19.77
CA LEU A 20 13.57 5.55 18.79
C LEU A 20 13.11 4.09 18.69
N GLN A 21 12.97 3.58 17.48
CA GLN A 21 12.66 2.17 17.25
C GLN A 21 13.59 1.59 16.18
N PHE A 22 14.11 0.39 16.45
CA PHE A 22 15.20 -0.19 15.69
C PHE A 22 14.78 -1.52 15.06
N HIS A 23 15.14 -1.70 13.79
CA HIS A 23 15.05 -2.98 13.11
C HIS A 23 16.21 -3.17 12.16
N VAL A 24 16.75 -4.38 12.07
CA VAL A 24 17.89 -4.71 11.20
C VAL A 24 17.44 -5.77 10.20
N THR A 25 17.78 -5.58 8.94
CA THR A 25 17.46 -6.51 7.84
C THR A 25 18.72 -6.98 7.12
N GLN A 26 18.57 -7.94 6.20
CA GLN A 26 19.66 -8.50 5.38
C GLN A 26 20.74 -9.25 6.19
N LEU A 27 20.31 -9.95 7.25
CA LEU A 27 21.15 -10.78 8.13
C LEU A 27 21.21 -12.25 7.65
N SER A 28 21.24 -12.50 6.35
CA SER A 28 21.11 -13.85 5.76
C SER A 28 22.22 -14.83 6.19
N GLN A 29 23.41 -14.33 6.56
CA GLN A 29 24.53 -15.13 7.06
C GLN A 29 24.50 -15.36 8.59
N LEU A 30 23.46 -14.88 9.28
CA LEU A 30 23.40 -14.75 10.75
C LEU A 30 22.22 -15.47 11.41
N GLY A 31 21.62 -16.43 10.70
CA GLY A 31 20.49 -17.21 11.20
C GLY A 31 20.81 -17.93 12.51
N GLY A 32 20.08 -17.59 13.58
CA GLY A 32 20.19 -18.24 14.90
C GLY A 32 20.96 -17.47 15.97
N ASP A 33 21.73 -16.44 15.61
CA ASP A 33 22.48 -15.61 16.55
C ASP A 33 21.57 -14.60 17.29
N ALA A 34 21.94 -14.25 18.53
CA ALA A 34 21.31 -13.15 19.26
C ALA A 34 22.15 -11.87 19.11
N LEU A 35 21.50 -10.78 18.71
CA LEU A 35 22.11 -9.48 18.49
C LEU A 35 21.76 -8.50 19.61
N MET A 36 22.73 -7.66 19.96
CA MET A 36 22.60 -6.55 20.90
C MET A 36 22.90 -5.24 20.16
N LEU A 37 22.06 -4.22 20.36
CA LEU A 37 22.28 -2.87 19.86
C LEU A 37 22.72 -1.96 21.01
N SER A 38 23.88 -1.31 20.85
CA SER A 38 24.43 -0.34 21.80
C SER A 38 24.42 1.05 21.19
N MET A 39 23.97 2.04 21.95
CA MET A 39 23.95 3.44 21.56
C MET A 39 25.01 4.21 22.37
N ILE A 40 25.93 4.86 21.67
CA ILE A 40 27.12 5.52 22.25
C ILE A 40 27.16 6.99 21.79
N PRO A 41 27.07 7.97 22.69
CA PRO A 41 27.27 9.37 22.34
C PRO A 41 28.74 9.62 21.98
N ALA A 42 29.00 10.33 20.88
CA ALA A 42 30.36 10.62 20.42
C ALA A 42 31.17 11.44 21.44
N ASP A 43 30.51 12.29 22.23
CA ASP A 43 31.13 13.17 23.23
C ASP A 43 31.52 12.46 24.53
N ILE A 44 30.82 11.36 24.87
CA ILE A 44 31.04 10.63 26.12
C ILE A 44 31.87 9.36 25.88
N GLY A 45 31.78 8.76 24.68
CA GLY A 45 32.53 7.57 24.27
C GLY A 45 32.16 6.28 25.02
N LYS A 46 31.26 6.36 26.02
CA LYS A 46 30.72 5.22 26.76
C LYS A 46 29.27 4.95 26.32
N PRO A 47 28.83 3.69 26.19
CA PRO A 47 27.45 3.39 25.86
C PRO A 47 26.50 4.00 26.89
N THR A 48 25.65 4.93 26.47
CA THR A 48 24.55 5.43 27.31
C THR A 48 23.47 4.38 27.47
N LEU A 49 23.30 3.51 26.46
CA LEU A 49 22.31 2.46 26.51
C LEU A 49 22.73 1.21 25.73
N ARG A 50 22.36 0.04 26.26
CA ARG A 50 22.39 -1.24 25.58
C ARG A 50 20.99 -1.84 25.58
N LEU A 51 20.45 -2.12 24.40
CA LEU A 51 19.16 -2.77 24.24
C LEU A 51 19.26 -4.27 24.50
N GLU A 52 18.11 -4.87 24.81
CA GLU A 52 17.98 -6.31 25.09
C GLU A 52 18.45 -7.14 23.87
N LYS A 53 18.93 -8.35 24.15
CA LYS A 53 19.39 -9.27 23.11
C LYS A 53 18.20 -9.86 22.38
N VAL A 54 18.19 -9.77 21.05
CA VAL A 54 17.10 -10.29 20.21
C VAL A 54 17.64 -11.31 19.22
N LYS A 55 16.96 -12.45 19.08
CA LYS A 55 17.33 -13.50 18.13
C LYS A 55 16.96 -13.10 16.70
N VAL A 56 17.86 -13.35 15.75
CA VAL A 56 17.59 -13.15 14.32
C VAL A 56 16.55 -14.18 13.85
N ARG A 57 15.45 -13.70 13.27
CA ARG A 57 14.40 -14.53 12.63
C ARG A 57 14.28 -14.13 11.17
N ASP A 58 14.37 -15.12 10.28
CA ASP A 58 14.19 -14.93 8.83
C ASP A 58 15.05 -13.80 8.24
N GLY A 59 16.33 -13.76 8.60
CA GLY A 59 17.26 -12.72 8.14
C GLY A 59 16.98 -11.29 8.66
N SER A 60 16.13 -11.14 9.67
CA SER A 60 15.79 -9.85 10.30
C SER A 60 15.81 -9.90 11.82
N CYS A 61 15.97 -8.73 12.46
CA CYS A 61 15.97 -8.57 13.91
C CYS A 61 15.21 -7.30 14.29
N TYR A 62 14.25 -7.40 15.21
CA TYR A 62 13.36 -6.30 15.60
C TYR A 62 13.34 -6.09 17.11
N TRP A 63 13.59 -4.86 17.56
CA TRP A 63 13.46 -4.49 18.96
C TRP A 63 12.07 -3.93 19.24
N GLU A 64 11.22 -4.74 19.90
CA GLU A 64 9.81 -4.40 20.14
C GLU A 64 9.62 -3.20 21.07
N LYS A 65 10.50 -3.02 22.05
CA LYS A 65 10.40 -1.91 23.02
C LYS A 65 11.00 -0.63 22.41
N PRO A 66 10.20 0.43 22.18
CA PRO A 66 10.74 1.70 21.73
C PRO A 66 11.59 2.33 22.85
N LEU A 67 12.69 2.94 22.45
CA LEU A 67 13.62 3.61 23.34
C LEU A 67 13.27 5.09 23.45
N TYR A 68 13.24 5.63 24.66
CA TYR A 68 13.10 7.07 24.91
C TYR A 68 14.44 7.63 25.40
N GLU A 69 15.11 8.43 24.58
CA GLU A 69 16.39 9.05 24.92
C GLU A 69 16.22 10.56 25.03
N THR A 70 16.76 11.15 26.10
CA THR A 70 16.78 12.61 26.29
C THR A 70 18.13 13.17 25.90
N MET A 71 18.17 13.96 24.83
CA MET A 71 19.38 14.59 24.32
C MET A 71 19.39 16.08 24.63
N LYS A 72 20.55 16.61 25.02
CA LYS A 72 20.76 18.03 25.25
C LYS A 72 21.54 18.62 24.07
N PHE A 73 20.96 19.60 23.41
CA PHE A 73 21.57 20.32 22.29
C PHE A 73 21.96 21.72 22.74
N SER A 74 23.09 22.22 22.24
CA SER A 74 23.44 23.63 22.32
C SER A 74 23.06 24.30 21.02
N GLN A 75 22.29 25.38 21.10
CA GLN A 75 21.91 26.20 19.94
C GLN A 75 22.81 27.43 19.87
N ASP A 76 23.37 27.70 18.69
CA ASP A 76 24.15 28.91 18.45
C ASP A 76 23.20 30.14 18.48
N PRO A 77 23.42 31.12 19.38
CA PRO A 77 22.54 32.27 19.51
C PRO A 77 22.52 33.19 18.28
N LYS A 78 23.51 33.10 17.38
CA LYS A 78 23.58 33.94 16.18
C LYS A 78 22.90 33.30 14.97
N THR A 79 23.05 31.98 14.81
CA THR A 79 22.57 31.26 13.62
C THR A 79 21.30 30.45 13.88
N GLY A 80 20.92 30.23 15.14
CA GLY A 80 19.77 29.40 15.50
C GLY A 80 19.98 27.90 15.24
N LYS A 81 21.13 27.47 14.70
CA LYS A 81 21.39 26.07 14.40
C LYS A 81 21.83 25.29 15.64
N PHE A 82 21.39 24.05 15.73
CA PHE A 82 21.87 23.11 16.75
C PHE A 82 23.28 22.62 16.42
N HIS A 83 24.15 22.59 17.42
CA HIS A 83 25.45 21.95 17.29
C HIS A 83 25.29 20.44 17.11
N GLU A 84 26.17 19.87 16.28
CA GLU A 84 26.20 18.45 15.93
C GLU A 84 26.18 17.56 17.17
N LYS A 85 25.33 16.54 17.14
CA LYS A 85 25.13 15.58 18.23
C LYS A 85 25.10 14.16 17.68
N ILE A 86 26.28 13.65 17.37
CA ILE A 86 26.48 12.31 16.81
C ILE A 86 26.33 11.22 17.87
N TYR A 87 25.57 10.19 17.54
CA TYR A 87 25.51 8.92 18.26
C TYR A 87 25.94 7.77 17.35
N HIS A 88 26.78 6.89 17.90
CA HIS A 88 27.25 5.68 17.26
C HIS A 88 26.39 4.50 17.74
N PHE A 89 25.83 3.77 16.78
CA PHE A 89 25.02 2.60 16.99
C PHE A 89 25.83 1.38 16.60
N ILE A 90 26.11 0.51 17.57
CA ILE A 90 26.91 -0.69 17.36
C ILE A 90 26.01 -1.90 17.52
N VAL A 91 25.95 -2.72 16.47
CA VAL A 91 25.29 -4.02 16.51
C VAL A 91 26.35 -5.08 16.76
N ALA A 92 26.17 -5.89 17.81
CA ALA A 92 27.10 -6.94 18.19
C ALA A 92 26.38 -8.26 18.48
N LYS A 93 27.04 -9.37 18.15
CA LYS A 93 26.64 -10.74 18.50
C LYS A 93 27.03 -11.08 19.93
N ASP A 94 26.34 -12.06 20.49
CA ASP A 94 26.57 -12.55 21.86
C ASP A 94 27.79 -13.49 22.03
N SER A 95 28.49 -13.85 20.95
CA SER A 95 29.61 -14.79 21.02
C SER A 95 30.90 -14.16 21.57
N SER A 96 31.53 -14.83 22.53
CA SER A 96 32.73 -14.38 23.24
C SER A 96 33.86 -13.91 22.30
N ARG A 97 34.20 -12.62 22.44
CA ARG A 97 35.47 -11.92 22.11
C ARG A 97 35.57 -11.11 20.81
N PHE A 98 34.82 -11.35 19.72
CA PHE A 98 34.94 -10.52 18.49
C PHE A 98 33.65 -10.35 17.67
N GLY A 99 32.48 -10.32 18.31
CA GLY A 99 31.19 -10.32 17.61
C GLY A 99 30.69 -8.96 17.08
N ARG A 100 31.51 -8.00 16.63
CA ARG A 100 30.95 -6.75 16.05
C ARG A 100 30.33 -7.07 14.68
N VAL A 101 29.03 -6.85 14.52
CA VAL A 101 28.33 -7.01 13.23
C VAL A 101 28.53 -5.77 12.38
N GLY A 102 28.44 -4.59 12.98
CA GLY A 102 28.78 -3.32 12.32
C GLY A 102 28.37 -2.10 13.12
N GLU A 103 28.71 -0.94 12.61
CA GLU A 103 28.50 0.36 13.25
C GLU A 103 27.90 1.37 12.30
N VAL A 104 27.08 2.28 12.82
CA VAL A 104 26.57 3.42 12.08
C VAL A 104 26.45 4.64 12.97
N SER A 105 26.69 5.83 12.41
CA SER A 105 26.61 7.09 13.15
C SER A 105 25.44 7.92 12.65
N ILE A 106 24.67 8.49 13.59
CA ILE A 106 23.51 9.36 13.29
C ILE A 106 23.71 10.68 14.04
N ASP A 107 23.61 11.80 13.33
CA ASP A 107 23.56 13.12 13.94
C ASP A 107 22.10 13.50 14.27
N PHE A 108 21.81 13.62 15.57
CA PHE A 108 20.48 13.98 16.05
C PHE A 108 20.18 15.48 15.99
N ALA A 109 21.17 16.34 15.70
CA ALA A 109 20.94 17.77 15.52
C ALA A 109 19.99 18.03 14.33
N ASN A 110 20.12 17.24 13.26
CA ASN A 110 19.25 17.29 12.08
C ASN A 110 17.76 16.99 12.39
N TYR A 111 17.49 16.27 13.47
CA TYR A 111 16.14 15.87 13.87
C TYR A 111 15.60 16.69 15.05
N ALA A 112 16.39 17.63 15.59
CA ALA A 112 15.99 18.45 16.73
C ALA A 112 14.81 19.39 16.40
N GLU A 113 14.67 19.82 15.14
CA GLU A 113 13.57 20.66 14.65
C GLU A 113 12.44 19.86 13.98
N ALA A 114 12.66 18.58 13.68
CA ALA A 114 11.70 17.75 12.99
C ALA A 114 10.45 17.49 13.87
N THR A 115 9.27 17.83 13.34
CA THR A 115 7.95 17.58 13.96
C THR A 115 7.33 16.25 13.53
N ASN A 116 7.77 15.71 12.39
CA ASN A 116 7.27 14.47 11.81
C ASN A 116 8.17 13.28 12.16
N LEU A 117 7.57 12.08 12.16
CA LEU A 117 8.29 10.81 12.27
C LEU A 117 9.29 10.71 11.12
N SER A 118 10.57 10.53 11.45
CA SER A 118 11.64 10.33 10.48
C SER A 118 12.02 8.85 10.43
N SER A 119 12.13 8.28 9.23
CA SER A 119 12.60 6.91 9.02
C SER A 119 13.94 6.94 8.32
N LEU A 120 14.93 6.25 8.88
CA LEU A 120 16.30 6.23 8.41
C LEU A 120 16.71 4.78 8.17
N SER A 121 17.35 4.51 7.03
CA SER A 121 17.86 3.18 6.67
C SER A 121 19.32 3.34 6.29
N LEU A 122 20.22 2.77 7.08
CA LEU A 122 21.66 2.95 6.90
C LEU A 122 22.37 1.59 6.87
N PRO A 123 23.26 1.35 5.90
CA PRO A 123 24.10 0.16 5.91
C PRO A 123 25.05 0.20 7.10
N LEU A 124 25.27 -0.95 7.73
CA LEU A 124 26.22 -1.06 8.83
C LEU A 124 27.66 -1.07 8.28
N ASN A 125 28.47 -0.11 8.71
CA ASN A 125 29.88 -0.03 8.32
C ASN A 125 30.70 -1.12 9.04
N ASN A 126 31.71 -1.63 8.32
CA ASN A 126 32.67 -2.64 8.80
C ASN A 126 32.07 -4.04 9.03
N ALA A 127 30.96 -4.34 8.34
CA ALA A 127 30.26 -5.60 8.41
C ALA A 127 30.74 -6.55 7.30
N ASN A 128 31.07 -7.80 7.64
CA ASN A 128 31.19 -8.88 6.64
C ASN A 128 29.82 -9.27 6.01
N SER A 129 28.78 -8.46 6.26
CA SER A 129 27.39 -8.70 5.89
C SER A 129 26.76 -7.40 5.37
N ALA A 130 25.94 -7.47 4.32
CA ALA A 130 25.18 -6.33 3.78
C ALA A 130 24.03 -5.85 4.69
N ALA A 131 24.19 -5.97 6.01
CA ALA A 131 23.15 -5.69 6.98
C ALA A 131 22.79 -4.20 7.03
N VAL A 132 21.49 -3.90 7.05
CA VAL A 132 20.96 -2.53 7.07
C VAL A 132 20.26 -2.29 8.41
N LEU A 133 20.68 -1.25 9.13
CA LEU A 133 19.98 -0.77 10.31
C LEU A 133 18.94 0.27 9.89
N HIS A 134 17.71 -0.01 10.24
CA HIS A 134 16.60 0.91 10.09
C HIS A 134 16.19 1.49 11.44
N VAL A 135 16.06 2.80 11.51
CA VAL A 135 15.75 3.58 12.71
C VAL A 135 14.55 4.47 12.45
N LEU A 136 13.52 4.33 13.28
CA LEU A 136 12.39 5.27 13.33
C LEU A 136 12.66 6.26 14.45
N ILE A 137 12.73 7.55 14.12
CA ILE A 137 13.02 8.67 15.02
C ILE A 137 11.78 9.54 15.12
N GLN A 138 11.23 9.66 16.33
CA GLN A 138 10.11 10.54 16.62
C GLN A 138 10.48 11.48 17.77
N LYS A 139 10.47 12.79 17.52
CA LYS A 139 10.55 13.77 18.61
C LYS A 139 9.25 13.72 19.42
N VAL A 140 9.35 13.42 20.70
CA VAL A 140 8.20 13.47 21.61
C VAL A 140 8.08 14.93 22.06
N GLN A 141 7.03 15.60 21.59
CA GLN A 141 6.74 16.98 21.98
C GLN A 141 6.33 16.99 23.47
N GLY A 142 7.30 17.16 24.36
CA GLY A 142 7.03 17.48 25.76
C GLY A 142 6.58 18.93 25.85
N THR A 143 5.52 19.19 26.60
CA THR A 143 5.14 20.53 27.07
C THR A 143 6.28 21.09 27.92
N SER A 144 7.28 21.67 27.28
CA SER A 144 8.38 22.38 27.93
C SER A 144 8.24 23.88 27.69
N ASP A 145 7.01 24.38 27.78
CA ASP A 145 6.76 25.78 28.10
C ASP A 145 6.51 25.89 29.60
N GLN A 146 7.59 25.82 30.36
CA GLN A 146 7.60 26.48 31.66
C GLN A 146 8.99 27.04 31.89
N ARG A 147 9.05 28.37 31.70
CA ARG A 147 10.17 29.21 32.12
C ARG A 147 10.38 28.99 33.62
N ASP A 148 11.59 28.58 33.98
CA ASP A 148 12.10 28.74 35.34
C ASP A 148 12.07 30.23 35.70
N VAL A 149 11.18 30.60 36.62
CA VAL A 149 11.33 31.77 37.48
C VAL A 149 11.63 31.23 38.86
N ASP A 150 12.80 31.59 39.36
CA ASP A 150 13.34 31.20 40.66
C ASP A 150 12.60 31.87 41.81
N GLY A 151 12.49 31.19 42.96
CA GLY A 151 12.29 31.83 44.27
C GLY A 151 11.15 31.36 45.18
N THR A 152 11.48 30.37 46.03
CA THR A 152 11.08 30.25 47.46
C THR A 152 9.79 29.50 47.84
N GLY A 153 9.97 28.41 48.61
CA GLY A 153 9.10 28.14 49.78
C GLY A 153 8.33 26.81 49.81
N ASN A 154 8.88 25.86 50.56
CA ASN A 154 8.21 24.87 51.43
C ASN A 154 7.37 23.70 50.85
N ALA A 155 7.87 22.50 51.18
CA ALA A 155 7.18 21.32 51.73
C ALA A 155 5.76 20.99 51.23
N SER A 156 5.62 19.79 50.62
CA SER A 156 4.70 18.72 51.05
C SER A 156 4.31 17.81 49.86
N ARG A 157 4.84 16.58 49.90
CA ARG A 157 4.05 15.34 49.93
C ARG A 157 3.29 14.88 48.66
N ARG A 158 3.62 13.63 48.33
CA ARG A 158 2.79 12.56 47.77
C ARG A 158 2.75 12.42 46.24
N ASP A 159 3.73 11.64 45.77
CA ASP A 159 3.60 10.75 44.63
C ASP A 159 2.67 9.59 45.01
N GLN A 160 1.42 9.67 44.57
CA GLN A 160 0.50 8.55 44.52
C GLN A 160 -0.52 8.82 43.41
N SER A 161 -0.59 7.87 42.48
CA SER A 161 -1.65 7.69 41.47
C SER A 161 -1.36 8.19 40.06
N LEU A 162 -0.62 7.37 39.30
CA LEU A 162 -0.87 7.16 37.87
C LEU A 162 -1.05 5.65 37.62
N ARG A 163 -2.18 5.13 38.09
CA ARG A 163 -2.83 3.92 37.56
C ARG A 163 -4.27 4.28 37.30
N THR A 164 -4.63 4.36 36.02
CA THR A 164 -5.92 4.01 35.39
C THR A 164 -6.17 4.97 34.23
N LEU A 165 -6.00 4.50 33.00
CA LEU A 165 -6.77 4.93 31.83
C LEU A 165 -6.72 3.79 30.79
N PHE A 166 -7.21 2.62 31.21
CA PHE A 166 -7.82 1.62 30.34
C PHE A 166 -9.03 1.09 31.10
N GLY A 167 -10.23 1.43 30.62
CA GLY A 167 -11.49 0.99 31.18
C GLY A 167 -12.64 1.41 30.26
N SER A 168 -13.17 0.44 29.52
CA SER A 168 -14.41 0.54 28.75
C SER A 168 -15.64 0.52 29.68
N GLY A 169 -16.73 1.14 29.24
CA GLY A 169 -18.07 0.94 29.81
C GLY A 169 -19.11 1.91 29.23
N ASP A 170 -20.12 1.34 28.55
CA ASP A 170 -21.28 1.94 27.89
C ASP A 170 -22.20 2.79 28.79
N LEU A 171 -22.94 3.74 28.18
CA LEU A 171 -24.43 3.73 28.10
C LEU A 171 -24.99 4.96 27.36
N GLU A 172 -26.19 4.74 26.82
CA GLU A 172 -27.02 5.55 25.93
C GLU A 172 -27.30 7.02 26.28
N GLY A 173 -27.67 7.79 25.25
CA GLY A 173 -28.50 8.99 25.38
C GLY A 173 -28.48 9.89 24.15
N ASN A 174 -29.39 9.70 23.20
CA ASN A 174 -29.96 10.80 22.39
C ASN A 174 -31.02 11.50 23.27
N PRO A 175 -31.41 12.79 23.07
CA PRO A 175 -31.75 13.34 21.75
C PRO A 175 -31.55 14.86 21.51
N THR A 176 -31.88 15.26 20.27
CA THR A 176 -32.56 16.50 19.85
C THR A 176 -31.75 17.64 19.22
N GLU A 177 -32.23 17.95 18.02
CA GLU A 177 -32.11 19.13 17.16
C GLU A 177 -32.21 20.47 17.91
N ASP A 178 -31.50 21.52 17.47
CA ASP A 178 -32.16 22.69 16.84
C ASP A 178 -31.12 23.70 16.31
N CYS A 179 -31.60 24.52 15.37
CA CYS A 179 -31.00 25.44 14.43
C CYS A 179 -30.23 26.65 15.00
N GLY A 180 -29.52 27.37 14.11
CA GLY A 180 -29.47 28.83 14.23
C GLY A 180 -28.25 29.56 13.66
N MET A 181 -28.40 30.02 12.41
CA MET A 181 -27.75 31.13 11.71
C MET A 181 -27.24 32.34 12.54
N GLY A 182 -26.22 33.03 12.01
CA GLY A 182 -25.91 34.43 12.35
C GLY A 182 -24.40 34.73 12.41
N ASP A 183 -23.69 34.87 11.29
CA ASP A 183 -23.47 36.09 10.50
C ASP A 183 -22.43 37.10 11.07
N SER A 184 -21.41 37.33 10.25
CA SER A 184 -20.73 38.60 9.97
C SER A 184 -19.84 39.33 10.99
N ASN A 185 -18.59 39.54 10.53
CA ASN A 185 -17.81 40.79 10.47
C ASN A 185 -16.63 41.03 11.43
N ASN A 186 -15.46 41.10 10.77
CA ASN A 186 -14.54 42.25 10.70
C ASN A 186 -13.14 42.17 11.36
N LYS A 187 -12.17 42.53 10.49
CA LYS A 187 -10.90 43.24 10.68
C LYS A 187 -9.60 42.44 10.88
N ASP A 188 -8.92 42.22 9.75
CA ASP A 188 -7.71 42.93 9.30
C ASP A 188 -6.53 43.22 10.25
N GLN A 189 -5.36 42.90 9.68
CA GLN A 189 -4.06 43.57 9.76
C GLN A 189 -3.16 43.29 10.99
N LEU A 190 -2.09 42.50 10.79
CA LEU A 190 -0.80 43.02 10.36
C LEU A 190 0.23 41.89 10.14
N ALA A 191 0.98 42.04 9.06
CA ALA A 191 2.02 41.15 8.56
C ALA A 191 3.33 41.29 9.35
N CYS A 192 4.15 40.23 9.32
CA CYS A 192 5.59 40.40 9.24
C CYS A 192 6.18 39.37 8.27
N ILE A 193 6.70 39.94 7.18
CA ILE A 193 7.50 39.34 6.12
C ILE A 193 8.92 39.12 6.68
N GLY A 194 9.55 38.03 6.26
CA GLY A 194 10.96 37.75 6.51
C GLY A 194 11.43 36.60 5.64
N SER A 195 11.52 36.84 4.33
CA SER A 195 12.21 35.97 3.39
C SER A 195 13.71 36.06 3.62
N GLU A 196 14.43 34.93 3.56
CA GLU A 196 15.80 34.95 3.03
C GLU A 196 16.07 33.68 2.23
N ILE A 197 16.41 33.92 0.97
CA ILE A 197 16.81 32.98 -0.07
C ILE A 197 18.31 32.79 0.09
N ILE A 198 18.81 31.55 0.10
CA ILE A 198 20.19 31.27 -0.30
C ILE A 198 20.17 30.16 -1.36
N LEU A 199 20.68 30.53 -2.53
CA LEU A 199 21.00 29.69 -3.67
C LEU A 199 22.39 29.04 -3.48
N GLU A 200 22.58 27.91 -4.17
CA GLU A 200 23.85 27.31 -4.62
C GLU A 200 24.65 26.35 -3.72
N GLY A 201 25.10 25.25 -4.37
CA GLY A 201 26.54 24.98 -4.41
C GLY A 201 27.07 23.75 -3.66
N SER A 202 26.61 22.56 -4.03
CA SER A 202 27.42 21.44 -4.52
C SER A 202 28.71 20.86 -3.87
N TYR A 203 28.89 19.55 -4.13
CA TYR A 203 30.11 18.68 -4.17
C TYR A 203 31.16 18.74 -3.04
N SER A 204 31.34 17.61 -2.34
CA SER A 204 32.59 16.81 -2.35
C SER A 204 32.51 15.59 -1.42
N SER A 205 32.86 14.42 -1.97
CA SER A 205 33.38 13.26 -1.24
C SER A 205 34.89 13.43 -1.00
N PRO A 206 35.47 12.81 0.04
CA PRO A 206 36.91 12.56 0.10
C PRO A 206 37.21 11.08 -0.22
N GLY A 207 38.11 10.86 -1.18
CA GLY A 207 38.78 9.57 -1.41
C GLY A 207 40.19 9.55 -0.82
N LEU A 208 40.70 8.35 -0.53
CA LEU A 208 42.12 8.00 -0.42
C LEU A 208 42.32 6.48 -0.65
N ASP A 209 43.02 6.16 -1.75
CA ASP A 209 44.07 5.15 -2.04
C ASP A 209 43.95 3.61 -1.79
N THR A 210 43.78 2.88 -2.92
CA THR A 210 44.53 1.75 -3.57
C THR A 210 45.38 0.70 -2.78
N PRO A 211 45.80 -0.48 -3.36
CA PRO A 211 45.62 -1.06 -4.71
C PRO A 211 45.27 -2.59 -4.78
N GLN A 212 44.81 -3.08 -5.96
CA GLN A 212 45.49 -4.12 -6.79
C GLN A 212 44.55 -4.94 -7.70
N GLU A 213 44.71 -4.71 -9.01
CA GLU A 213 44.59 -5.55 -10.22
C GLU A 213 43.77 -6.87 -10.22
N ASN A 214 42.84 -6.99 -11.17
CA ASN A 214 43.06 -7.80 -12.40
C ASN A 214 41.92 -7.59 -13.43
N GLU A 215 42.34 -7.39 -14.68
CA GLU A 215 41.53 -7.17 -15.89
C GLU A 215 40.88 -8.45 -16.47
N PRO A 216 39.98 -8.33 -17.47
CA PRO A 216 38.86 -9.23 -17.68
C PRO A 216 39.06 -10.25 -18.80
N LYS A 217 38.23 -11.29 -18.81
CA LYS A 217 37.98 -12.11 -20.01
C LYS A 217 36.49 -12.31 -20.21
N ASN A 218 35.95 -11.61 -21.21
CA ASN A 218 34.73 -12.04 -21.91
C ASN A 218 35.05 -13.28 -22.77
N PRO A 219 34.07 -14.17 -23.02
CA PRO A 219 33.46 -14.11 -24.35
C PRO A 219 31.94 -14.31 -24.39
N LYS A 220 31.40 -13.77 -25.49
CA LYS A 220 30.03 -13.77 -26.03
C LYS A 220 29.18 -15.04 -25.87
N LEU A 221 27.87 -14.75 -25.75
CA LEU A 221 26.67 -15.52 -26.14
C LEU A 221 26.89 -16.61 -27.19
N THR A 222 26.19 -17.76 -27.08
CA THR A 222 24.93 -18.06 -27.83
C THR A 222 24.24 -19.35 -27.30
N HIS A 223 22.88 -19.34 -27.21
CA HIS A 223 21.91 -20.47 -27.11
C HIS A 223 22.02 -21.40 -25.86
N GLU A 224 20.99 -21.93 -25.20
CA GLU A 224 19.57 -22.15 -25.48
C GLU A 224 18.85 -22.54 -24.15
N SER A 225 17.55 -22.25 -24.07
CA SER A 225 16.49 -22.93 -23.29
C SER A 225 16.80 -23.69 -21.97
N SER A 226 16.30 -23.15 -20.84
CA SER A 226 15.43 -23.89 -19.90
C SER A 226 14.94 -23.00 -18.75
N ILE A 227 13.74 -22.44 -18.91
CA ILE A 227 12.98 -21.83 -17.82
C ILE A 227 12.30 -22.97 -17.06
N THR A 228 12.82 -23.30 -15.88
CA THR A 228 12.08 -24.03 -14.85
C THR A 228 11.01 -23.11 -14.28
N LYS A 229 9.78 -23.30 -14.74
CA LYS A 229 8.57 -22.74 -14.13
C LYS A 229 8.36 -23.43 -12.79
N ASP A 230 8.76 -22.79 -11.70
CA ASP A 230 8.31 -23.18 -10.37
C ASP A 230 6.93 -22.54 -10.14
N LYS A 231 5.89 -23.34 -10.42
CA LYS A 231 4.50 -22.98 -10.15
C LYS A 231 4.12 -23.49 -8.77
N SER A 232 3.67 -22.56 -7.95
CA SER A 232 2.43 -22.65 -7.17
C SER A 232 2.24 -23.92 -6.33
N SER A 233 2.52 -23.80 -5.04
CA SER A 233 1.89 -24.62 -4.01
C SER A 233 1.28 -23.71 -2.95
N GLN A 234 -0.06 -23.78 -2.81
CA GLN A 234 -0.77 -23.95 -1.53
C GLN A 234 -2.17 -23.30 -1.56
N TRP A 235 -3.14 -23.98 -2.17
CA TRP A 235 -4.57 -23.92 -1.82
C TRP A 235 -5.24 -25.24 -2.22
N ASP A 236 -4.99 -26.30 -1.45
CA ASP A 236 -5.70 -27.58 -1.57
C ASP A 236 -6.37 -27.93 -0.24
N TRP A 237 -7.59 -27.42 -0.02
CA TRP A 237 -8.55 -28.07 0.84
C TRP A 237 -9.92 -27.99 0.18
N LEU A 238 -10.59 -29.13 0.10
CA LEU A 238 -11.93 -29.38 -0.44
C LEU A 238 -11.98 -29.61 -1.95
N ASN A 239 -11.62 -30.83 -2.37
CA ASN A 239 -12.36 -31.63 -3.35
C ASN A 239 -11.74 -33.03 -3.46
N SER A 240 -12.22 -33.96 -2.65
CA SER A 240 -12.10 -35.37 -2.94
C SER A 240 -13.31 -36.07 -2.39
N LEU A 241 -14.22 -36.40 -3.30
CA LEU A 241 -14.93 -37.66 -3.37
C LEU A 241 -15.70 -37.62 -4.69
N ASP A 242 -15.13 -38.23 -5.73
CA ASP A 242 -15.95 -38.77 -6.80
C ASP A 242 -15.65 -40.28 -6.95
N PRO A 243 -16.69 -41.07 -7.26
CA PRO A 243 -16.67 -42.52 -7.13
C PRO A 243 -16.10 -43.15 -8.40
N LYS A 244 -15.25 -44.17 -8.23
CA LYS A 244 -15.07 -45.24 -9.23
C LYS A 244 -14.29 -46.39 -8.60
N LEU A 245 -14.99 -47.47 -8.29
CA LEU A 245 -14.36 -48.76 -8.05
C LEU A 245 -14.50 -49.61 -9.31
N SER A 246 -13.33 -49.97 -9.82
CA SER A 246 -13.07 -50.97 -10.85
C SER A 246 -13.35 -52.37 -10.33
N THR A 247 -13.86 -53.21 -11.22
CA THR A 247 -13.97 -54.67 -11.17
C THR A 247 -12.60 -55.31 -10.93
N ASP A 248 -12.43 -56.17 -9.92
CA ASP A 248 -12.50 -57.65 -10.01
C ASP A 248 -11.85 -58.37 -8.80
N ASP A 249 -12.51 -59.48 -8.46
CA ASP A 249 -12.04 -60.76 -7.91
C ASP A 249 -11.77 -61.04 -6.39
N SER A 250 -12.71 -61.84 -5.86
CA SER A 250 -12.64 -63.02 -4.95
C SER A 250 -12.07 -63.02 -3.52
N SER A 251 -13.01 -63.39 -2.62
CA SER A 251 -12.92 -64.35 -1.48
C SER A 251 -12.15 -63.92 -0.21
N THR A 252 -12.62 -64.00 1.04
CA THR A 252 -13.65 -64.79 1.75
C THR A 252 -13.82 -64.23 3.17
N SER A 253 -15.03 -64.32 3.76
CA SER A 253 -15.40 -64.42 5.20
C SER A 253 -14.75 -63.42 6.19
N THR A 254 -15.47 -62.69 7.05
CA THR A 254 -16.30 -63.24 8.15
C THR A 254 -17.05 -62.11 8.86
N LEU A 255 -18.35 -62.34 9.09
CA LEU A 255 -19.23 -61.93 10.20
C LEU A 255 -18.75 -60.88 11.23
N GLY A 256 -19.58 -59.87 11.48
CA GLY A 256 -19.48 -58.98 12.65
C GLY A 256 -20.53 -57.87 12.65
N GLU A 257 -21.78 -58.21 12.92
CA GLU A 257 -22.87 -57.28 13.25
C GLU A 257 -22.62 -56.58 14.61
N THR A 258 -22.74 -55.25 14.64
CA THR A 258 -23.33 -54.46 15.75
C THR A 258 -23.87 -53.15 15.15
N SER A 259 -25.18 -52.98 15.04
CA SER A 259 -26.05 -52.30 16.03
C SER A 259 -26.05 -50.76 15.88
N GLU A 260 -27.09 -50.29 15.17
CA GLU A 260 -28.01 -49.18 15.50
C GLU A 260 -27.49 -47.87 16.16
N GLU A 261 -27.90 -46.77 15.51
CA GLU A 261 -28.27 -45.46 16.09
C GLU A 261 -27.21 -44.61 16.82
N SER A 262 -26.33 -43.95 16.05
CA SER A 262 -25.77 -42.67 16.49
C SER A 262 -26.81 -41.56 16.31
N SER A 263 -27.56 -41.29 17.38
CA SER A 263 -28.58 -40.25 17.58
C SER A 263 -28.47 -38.99 16.69
N SER A 264 -29.52 -38.73 15.92
CA SER A 264 -29.81 -37.48 15.19
C SER A 264 -29.57 -36.21 16.03
N ASP A 265 -29.76 -36.29 17.34
CA ASP A 265 -29.65 -35.19 18.29
C ASP A 265 -28.20 -34.67 18.43
N VAL A 266 -27.20 -35.56 18.31
CA VAL A 266 -25.78 -35.17 18.36
C VAL A 266 -25.37 -34.38 17.12
N MET A 267 -25.89 -34.72 15.95
CA MET A 267 -25.65 -33.98 14.72
C MET A 267 -26.34 -32.61 14.72
N ILE A 268 -27.57 -32.54 15.24
CA ILE A 268 -28.32 -31.28 15.39
C ILE A 268 -27.58 -30.33 16.35
N GLN A 269 -27.09 -30.85 17.47
CA GLN A 269 -26.33 -30.06 18.44
C GLN A 269 -25.02 -29.52 17.83
N ASN A 270 -24.31 -30.33 17.04
CA ASN A 270 -23.09 -29.91 16.35
C ASN A 270 -23.37 -28.84 15.28
N LEU A 271 -24.43 -29.01 14.49
CA LEU A 271 -24.89 -28.00 13.53
C LEU A 271 -25.27 -26.69 14.22
N LYS A 272 -25.93 -26.74 15.38
CA LYS A 272 -26.27 -25.56 16.17
C LYS A 272 -25.02 -24.80 16.64
N VAL A 273 -24.01 -25.51 17.16
CA VAL A 273 -22.73 -24.90 17.55
C VAL A 273 -22.02 -24.26 16.35
N LYS A 274 -22.06 -24.92 15.18
CA LYS A 274 -21.45 -24.39 13.95
C LYS A 274 -22.18 -23.15 13.42
N VAL A 275 -23.51 -23.13 13.51
CA VAL A 275 -24.33 -21.94 13.18
C VAL A 275 -23.99 -20.80 14.13
N GLU A 276 -23.91 -21.04 15.43
CA GLU A 276 -23.51 -20.01 16.41
C GLU A 276 -22.09 -19.48 16.15
N ALA A 277 -21.14 -20.34 15.78
CA ALA A 277 -19.79 -19.94 15.42
C ALA A 277 -19.78 -19.06 14.15
N LEU A 278 -20.53 -19.46 13.11
CA LEU A 278 -20.67 -18.67 11.88
C LEU A 278 -21.38 -17.33 12.14
N THR A 279 -22.39 -17.29 13.01
CA THR A 279 -23.05 -16.04 13.43
C THR A 279 -22.07 -15.12 14.15
N ARG A 280 -21.23 -15.64 15.06
CA ARG A 280 -20.16 -14.85 15.70
C ARG A 280 -19.16 -14.31 14.68
N GLN A 281 -18.74 -15.13 13.71
CA GLN A 281 -17.83 -14.72 12.64
C GLN A 281 -18.44 -13.63 11.72
N ALA A 282 -19.72 -13.74 11.40
CA ALA A 282 -20.44 -12.73 10.62
C ALA A 282 -20.51 -11.38 11.37
N ASN A 283 -20.76 -11.40 12.68
CA ASN A 283 -20.77 -10.19 13.50
C ASN A 283 -19.38 -9.52 13.58
N VAL A 284 -18.29 -10.30 13.67
CA VAL A 284 -16.92 -9.76 13.63
C VAL A 284 -16.64 -9.12 12.26
N SER A 285 -17.02 -9.79 11.17
CA SER A 285 -16.84 -9.27 9.81
C SER A 285 -17.64 -7.98 9.58
N GLU A 286 -18.84 -7.86 10.14
CA GLU A 286 -19.64 -6.62 10.09
C GLU A 286 -18.96 -5.47 10.85
N LEU A 287 -18.36 -5.73 12.02
CA LEU A 287 -17.61 -4.71 12.77
C LEU A 287 -16.34 -4.25 12.03
N GLU A 288 -15.64 -5.18 11.38
CA GLU A 288 -14.49 -4.86 10.51
C GLU A 288 -14.93 -3.99 9.33
N LEU A 289 -16.04 -4.35 8.66
CA LEU A 289 -16.61 -3.54 7.57
C LEU A 289 -17.02 -2.15 8.04
N GLN A 290 -17.62 -2.01 9.22
CA GLN A 290 -17.96 -0.70 9.78
C GLN A 290 -16.70 0.13 10.07
N THR A 291 -15.64 -0.50 10.56
CA THR A 291 -14.36 0.18 10.81
C THR A 291 -13.71 0.64 9.50
N LEU A 292 -13.71 -0.21 8.47
CA LEU A 292 -13.22 0.14 7.13
C LEU A 292 -14.05 1.26 6.51
N ARG A 293 -15.39 1.21 6.60
CA ARG A 293 -16.26 2.31 6.15
C ARG A 293 -15.91 3.64 6.83
N LYS A 294 -15.70 3.63 8.16
CA LYS A 294 -15.26 4.83 8.89
C LYS A 294 -13.89 5.33 8.42
N GLN A 295 -12.96 4.42 8.15
CA GLN A 295 -11.63 4.78 7.66
C GLN A 295 -11.69 5.39 6.25
N ILE A 296 -12.50 4.81 5.36
CA ILE A 296 -12.72 5.33 4.01
C ILE A 296 -13.29 6.75 4.07
N VAL A 297 -14.29 7.02 4.91
CA VAL A 297 -14.86 8.37 5.07
C VAL A 297 -13.82 9.37 5.57
N LYS A 298 -12.96 8.97 6.52
CA LYS A 298 -11.86 9.83 7.01
C LYS A 298 -10.84 10.13 5.91
N GLU A 299 -10.44 9.13 5.13
CA GLU A 299 -9.50 9.31 4.01
C GLU A 299 -10.13 10.12 2.88
N MET A 300 -11.41 9.94 2.58
CA MET A 300 -12.13 10.79 1.63
C MET A 300 -12.16 12.26 2.08
N LYS A 301 -12.38 12.53 3.37
CA LYS A 301 -12.34 13.90 3.91
C LYS A 301 -10.95 14.51 3.78
N LYS A 302 -9.89 13.78 4.13
CA LYS A 302 -8.51 14.22 3.93
C LYS A 302 -8.18 14.48 2.46
N GLY A 303 -8.64 13.60 1.56
CA GLY A 303 -8.49 13.79 0.12
C GLY A 303 -9.19 15.05 -0.39
N GLN A 304 -10.38 15.37 0.14
CA GLN A 304 -11.07 16.61 -0.16
C GLN A 304 -10.35 17.84 0.41
N ASP A 305 -9.79 17.76 1.62
CA ASP A 305 -8.98 18.83 2.22
C ASP A 305 -7.74 19.13 1.34
N LEU A 306 -6.99 18.09 0.97
CA LEU A 306 -5.83 18.21 0.08
C LEU A 306 -6.21 18.75 -1.30
N SER A 307 -7.35 18.31 -1.86
CA SER A 307 -7.82 18.84 -3.14
C SER A 307 -8.14 20.33 -3.08
N ARG A 308 -8.64 20.83 -1.94
CA ARG A 308 -8.85 22.27 -1.72
C ARG A 308 -7.53 23.02 -1.63
N GLU A 309 -6.56 22.49 -0.89
CA GLU A 309 -5.23 23.09 -0.78
C GLU A 309 -4.52 23.16 -2.15
N VAL A 310 -4.60 22.09 -2.95
CA VAL A 310 -4.06 22.09 -4.32
C VAL A 310 -4.75 23.12 -5.21
N ALA A 311 -6.05 23.37 -5.04
CA ALA A 311 -6.75 24.41 -5.78
C ALA A 311 -6.23 25.80 -5.41
N ILE A 312 -6.06 26.08 -4.11
CA ILE A 312 -5.49 27.34 -3.59
C ILE A 312 -4.06 27.54 -4.12
N LEU A 313 -3.20 26.53 -4.00
CA LEU A 313 -1.82 26.60 -4.50
C LEU A 313 -1.75 26.79 -6.03
N LYS A 314 -2.69 26.20 -6.78
CA LYS A 314 -2.79 26.42 -8.23
C LYS A 314 -3.15 27.87 -8.55
N GLU A 315 -4.07 28.47 -7.79
CA GLU A 315 -4.43 29.88 -7.93
C GLU A 315 -3.24 30.79 -7.61
N GLU A 316 -2.51 30.54 -6.52
CA GLU A 316 -1.29 31.28 -6.16
C GLU A 316 -0.22 31.15 -7.25
N ARG A 317 0.01 29.94 -7.78
CA ARG A 317 0.95 29.71 -8.89
C ARG A 317 0.54 30.47 -10.13
N ASN A 318 -0.75 30.49 -10.47
CA ASN A 318 -1.24 31.25 -11.62
C ASN A 318 -1.05 32.76 -11.41
N ALA A 319 -1.36 33.28 -10.22
CA ALA A 319 -1.15 34.69 -9.89
C ALA A 319 0.33 35.09 -9.94
N LEU A 320 1.24 34.20 -9.49
CA LEU A 320 2.69 34.38 -9.62
C LEU A 320 3.13 34.35 -11.09
N LYS A 321 2.60 33.42 -11.88
CA LYS A 321 2.88 33.32 -13.31
C LYS A 321 2.46 34.62 -14.04
N ASP A 322 1.28 35.14 -13.76
CA ASP A 322 0.79 36.40 -14.34
C ASP A 322 1.67 37.58 -13.95
N LYS A 323 2.18 37.61 -12.70
CA LYS A 323 3.16 38.62 -12.25
C LYS A 323 4.49 38.48 -13.00
N CYS A 324 5.00 37.27 -13.19
CA CYS A 324 6.22 37.02 -13.96
C CYS A 324 6.06 37.43 -15.43
N GLU A 325 4.92 37.16 -16.05
CA GLU A 325 4.64 37.59 -17.43
C GLU A 325 4.57 39.12 -17.55
N LYS A 326 3.94 39.81 -16.59
CA LYS A 326 3.95 41.28 -16.53
C LYS A 326 5.37 41.83 -16.40
N LEU A 327 6.18 41.29 -15.48
CA LEU A 327 7.57 41.70 -15.32
C LEU A 327 8.39 41.48 -16.59
N LYS A 328 8.19 40.36 -17.30
CA LYS A 328 8.84 40.14 -18.61
C LYS A 328 8.45 41.19 -19.64
N THR A 329 7.18 41.60 -19.70
CA THR A 329 6.75 42.66 -20.62
C THR A 329 7.31 44.03 -20.25
N GLU A 330 7.54 44.28 -18.96
CA GLU A 330 8.10 45.52 -18.44
C GLU A 330 9.62 45.58 -18.66
N GLU A 331 10.33 44.47 -18.49
CA GLU A 331 11.75 44.29 -18.79
C GLU A 331 12.05 44.48 -20.28
N VAL A 332 11.19 43.96 -21.18
CA VAL A 332 11.27 44.22 -22.62
C VAL A 332 11.06 45.70 -22.95
N LYS A 333 10.22 46.42 -22.19
CA LYS A 333 10.01 47.86 -22.34
C LYS A 333 11.20 48.69 -21.84
N VAL A 334 11.82 48.29 -20.73
CA VAL A 334 13.02 48.94 -20.17
C VAL A 334 14.24 48.72 -21.06
N ASN A 335 14.42 47.51 -21.60
CA ASN A 335 15.46 47.25 -22.61
C ASN A 335 15.20 47.99 -23.92
N GLY A 336 13.93 48.15 -24.33
CA GLY A 336 13.58 48.97 -25.50
C GLY A 336 13.88 50.46 -25.32
N MET A 337 13.92 50.98 -24.09
CA MET A 337 14.16 52.40 -23.80
C MET A 337 15.64 52.73 -23.55
N LEU A 338 16.47 51.74 -23.19
CA LEU A 338 17.93 51.91 -23.01
C LEU A 338 18.75 51.81 -24.31
N LEU A 339 18.12 51.50 -25.44
CA LEU A 339 18.79 51.29 -26.74
C LEU A 339 18.77 52.52 -27.67
N ILE A 340 18.23 53.66 -27.24
CA ILE A 340 17.99 54.81 -28.14
C ILE A 340 19.08 55.90 -28.05
N ASP A 341 19.95 55.94 -27.04
CA ASP A 341 20.85 57.09 -26.84
C ASP A 341 22.36 56.78 -26.84
N GLN A 342 22.76 55.56 -27.17
CA GLN A 342 24.19 55.24 -27.35
C GLN A 342 24.37 54.54 -28.69
N GLY A 343 24.89 55.29 -29.66
CA GLY A 343 25.19 54.82 -31.00
C GLY A 343 26.05 53.56 -31.00
N ASP A 344 25.97 52.81 -32.11
CA ASP A 344 26.62 51.52 -32.32
C ASP A 344 28.02 51.47 -31.67
N PRO A 345 28.25 50.62 -30.66
CA PRO A 345 29.53 50.47 -29.99
C PRO A 345 30.70 50.20 -30.96
N TRP A 346 30.41 49.58 -32.10
CA TRP A 346 31.39 49.34 -33.15
C TRP A 346 31.82 50.61 -33.89
N ALA A 347 30.95 51.61 -34.02
CA ALA A 347 31.29 52.91 -34.59
C ALA A 347 32.25 53.68 -33.69
N LEU A 348 32.01 53.68 -32.37
CA LEU A 348 32.90 54.32 -31.39
C LEU A 348 34.28 53.62 -31.33
N ILE A 349 34.29 52.28 -31.41
CA ILE A 349 35.55 51.52 -31.49
C ILE A 349 36.29 51.80 -32.81
N ALA A 350 35.57 51.99 -33.91
CA ALA A 350 36.18 52.34 -35.20
C ALA A 350 36.78 53.75 -35.17
N GLU A 351 36.10 54.71 -34.54
CA GLU A 351 36.57 56.09 -34.38
C GLU A 351 37.83 56.16 -33.50
N LEU A 352 37.84 55.46 -32.35
CA LEU A 352 39.04 55.36 -31.49
C LEU A 352 40.22 54.68 -32.18
N ARG A 353 39.97 53.69 -33.05
CA ARG A 353 41.02 53.06 -33.86
C ARG A 353 41.60 54.02 -34.90
N GLN A 354 40.75 54.86 -35.50
CA GLN A 354 41.18 55.86 -36.47
C GLN A 354 42.02 56.95 -35.80
N GLU A 355 41.62 57.39 -34.61
CA GLU A 355 42.33 58.43 -33.84
C GLU A 355 43.71 57.93 -33.35
N LEU A 356 43.78 56.68 -32.86
CA LEU A 356 45.03 56.03 -32.51
C LEU A 356 45.98 55.90 -33.71
N ASN A 357 45.46 55.64 -34.90
CA ASN A 357 46.28 55.57 -36.11
C ASN A 357 46.79 56.95 -36.52
N HIS A 358 45.97 58.00 -36.41
CA HIS A 358 46.40 59.37 -36.69
C HIS A 358 47.52 59.82 -35.74
N GLU A 359 47.43 59.48 -34.45
CA GLU A 359 48.46 59.81 -33.46
C GLU A 359 49.77 59.04 -33.69
N LYS A 360 49.70 57.78 -34.13
CA LYS A 360 50.88 57.01 -34.56
C LYS A 360 51.57 57.64 -35.78
N GLU A 361 50.80 58.14 -36.73
CA GLU A 361 51.32 58.81 -37.91
C GLU A 361 51.97 60.16 -37.56
N LEU A 362 51.34 60.93 -36.66
CA LEU A 362 51.92 62.17 -36.11
C LEU A 362 53.22 61.88 -35.35
N SER A 363 53.24 60.85 -34.51
CA SER A 363 54.41 60.43 -33.74
C SER A 363 55.58 60.03 -34.66
N SER A 364 55.28 59.29 -35.73
CA SER A 364 56.28 58.90 -36.74
C SER A 364 56.84 60.12 -37.49
N ASN A 365 55.99 61.09 -37.86
CA ASN A 365 56.42 62.34 -38.48
C ASN A 365 57.29 63.19 -37.54
N LEU A 366 56.96 63.26 -36.26
CA LEU A 366 57.72 64.04 -35.28
C LEU A 366 59.08 63.38 -34.98
N GLN A 367 59.15 62.05 -34.97
CA GLN A 367 60.40 61.30 -34.93
C GLN A 367 61.28 61.57 -36.16
N LEU A 368 60.68 61.61 -37.36
CA LEU A 368 61.40 61.94 -38.59
C LEU A 368 61.96 63.36 -38.57
N GLN A 369 61.17 64.35 -38.13
CA GLN A 369 61.62 65.73 -37.96
C GLN A 369 62.78 65.86 -36.96
N LEU A 370 62.72 65.10 -35.86
CA LEU A 370 63.81 65.08 -34.88
C LEU A 370 65.09 64.47 -35.48
N GLN A 371 64.97 63.41 -36.28
CA GLN A 371 66.10 62.78 -36.95
C GLN A 371 66.73 63.70 -38.00
N GLU A 372 65.92 64.42 -38.78
CA GLU A 372 66.40 65.44 -39.72
C GLU A 372 67.10 66.61 -39.00
N ALA A 373 66.56 67.08 -37.87
CA ALA A 373 67.19 68.11 -37.05
C ALA A 373 68.54 67.66 -36.47
N LEU A 374 68.63 66.41 -36.00
CA LEU A 374 69.88 65.83 -35.53
C LEU A 374 70.92 65.72 -36.66
N ALA A 375 70.50 65.35 -37.88
CA ALA A 375 71.38 65.28 -39.04
C ALA A 375 71.88 66.67 -39.47
N SER A 376 71.00 67.68 -39.51
CA SER A 376 71.39 69.07 -39.80
C SER A 376 72.32 69.65 -38.73
N ASN A 377 72.07 69.35 -37.44
CA ASN A 377 72.96 69.74 -36.36
C ASN A 377 74.35 69.09 -36.49
N ALA A 378 74.44 67.83 -36.93
CA ALA A 378 75.71 67.18 -37.21
C ALA A 378 76.47 67.86 -38.37
N GLU A 379 75.77 68.27 -39.42
CA GLU A 379 76.36 69.04 -40.53
C GLU A 379 76.85 70.41 -40.08
N LEU A 380 76.10 71.09 -39.20
CA LEU A 380 76.49 72.39 -38.63
C LEU A 380 77.71 72.29 -37.72
N VAL A 381 77.85 71.21 -36.96
CA VAL A 381 79.06 70.91 -36.17
C VAL A 381 80.28 70.71 -37.08
N LEU A 382 80.12 69.96 -38.17
CA LEU A 382 81.19 69.78 -39.17
C LEU A 382 81.57 71.11 -39.85
N ALA A 383 80.60 72.00 -40.12
CA ALA A 383 80.87 73.34 -40.64
C ALA A 383 81.57 74.25 -39.61
N LEU A 384 81.23 74.14 -38.33
CA LEU A 384 81.93 74.82 -37.24
C LEU A 384 83.37 74.32 -37.06
N GLU A 385 83.62 73.02 -37.18
CA GLU A 385 84.98 72.48 -37.17
C GLU A 385 85.81 72.94 -38.38
N MET A 386 85.20 73.03 -39.58
CA MET A 386 85.88 73.61 -40.75
C MET A 386 86.19 75.11 -40.62
N SER A 387 85.38 75.87 -39.88
CA SER A 387 85.66 77.30 -39.61
C SER A 387 86.69 77.51 -38.50
N LYS A 388 86.78 76.61 -37.50
CA LYS A 388 87.85 76.63 -36.48
C LYS A 388 89.22 76.26 -37.04
N LEU A 389 89.30 75.52 -38.15
CA LEU A 389 90.56 75.22 -38.84
C LEU A 389 91.02 76.31 -39.83
N LYS A 390 90.33 77.45 -39.91
CA LYS A 390 90.63 78.54 -40.86
C LYS A 390 91.06 79.87 -40.21
N SER A 391 91.27 79.93 -38.90
CA SER A 391 91.69 81.15 -38.17
C SER A 391 93.05 81.06 -37.47
N ALA A 392 93.87 80.06 -37.77
CA ALA A 392 95.23 79.93 -37.26
C ALA A 392 96.28 80.06 -38.37
N CYS A 393 96.50 81.28 -38.88
CA CYS A 393 97.73 81.65 -39.57
C CYS A 393 97.88 83.18 -39.65
N ILE A 394 98.71 83.74 -38.76
CA ILE A 394 99.81 84.70 -39.00
C ILE A 394 100.09 85.42 -37.68
N LYS A 395 101.36 85.35 -37.31
CA LYS A 395 102.00 85.82 -36.09
C LYS A 395 102.53 87.25 -36.26
N ASN A 396 102.52 87.97 -35.14
CA ASN A 396 103.58 88.84 -34.59
C ASN A 396 103.88 90.24 -35.16
N GLU A 397 103.90 91.16 -34.19
CA GLU A 397 104.96 92.12 -33.84
C GLU A 397 104.94 93.56 -34.39
N THR A 398 105.06 94.43 -33.39
CA THR A 398 105.27 95.87 -33.31
C THR A 398 106.73 96.27 -33.55
N ASP A 399 106.87 97.55 -33.87
CA ASP A 399 107.98 98.48 -33.55
C ASP A 399 109.20 98.64 -34.47
N ASP A 400 109.38 99.94 -34.78
CA ASP A 400 110.56 100.76 -35.05
C ASP A 400 111.82 100.19 -35.70
N ASP A 401 112.26 100.87 -36.76
CA ASP A 401 113.60 101.45 -36.72
C ASP A 401 113.74 102.66 -37.67
N GLU A 402 114.23 103.73 -37.06
CA GLU A 402 114.76 104.94 -37.65
C GLU A 402 116.08 104.65 -38.39
N GLU A 403 116.15 105.00 -39.68
CA GLU A 403 117.43 105.36 -40.30
C GLU A 403 117.24 106.24 -41.56
N GLN A 404 117.22 107.56 -41.37
CA GLN A 404 117.56 108.50 -42.43
C GLN A 404 118.40 109.68 -41.90
N ARG A 405 119.69 109.38 -41.70
CA ARG A 405 120.84 110.06 -42.31
C ARG A 405 120.88 111.61 -42.27
N ALA A 406 121.63 112.10 -41.29
CA ALA A 406 122.79 113.01 -41.37
C ALA A 406 122.86 114.16 -42.40
N LEU A 407 123.43 115.29 -41.92
CA LEU A 407 123.88 116.54 -42.57
C LEU A 407 122.76 117.60 -42.68
N GLU A 408 122.82 118.76 -42.04
CA GLU A 408 123.94 119.69 -42.01
C GLU A 408 124.15 120.36 -40.65
N ALA A 409 125.40 120.37 -40.26
CA ALA A 409 125.94 121.21 -39.22
C ALA A 409 126.09 122.65 -39.72
N ILE A 410 126.16 123.55 -38.73
CA ILE A 410 126.77 124.89 -38.75
C ILE A 410 125.81 126.01 -39.15
N VAL A 411 125.39 126.82 -38.16
CA VAL A 411 125.84 128.21 -37.97
C VAL A 411 124.99 128.91 -36.90
N LYS A 412 125.69 129.55 -35.95
CA LYS A 412 125.27 130.64 -35.01
C LYS A 412 124.68 130.28 -33.63
N GLU A 413 125.61 130.04 -32.71
CA GLU A 413 125.97 131.00 -31.63
C GLU A 413 124.89 131.48 -30.63
N HIS A 414 125.15 131.15 -29.35
CA HIS A 414 124.73 131.80 -28.07
C HIS A 414 123.38 131.43 -27.40
N ASN A 415 123.42 130.54 -26.40
CA ASN A 415 123.08 130.78 -24.96
C ASN A 415 122.58 129.49 -24.25
N GLY A 416 123.51 128.74 -23.63
CA GLY A 416 123.32 127.38 -23.07
C GLY A 416 122.58 127.26 -21.71
N VAL A 417 121.47 127.97 -21.51
CA VAL A 417 120.66 127.84 -20.26
C VAL A 417 119.26 127.29 -20.52
N LYS A 418 118.73 127.37 -21.76
CA LYS A 418 117.41 126.81 -22.12
C LYS A 418 117.46 125.36 -22.59
N GLU A 419 118.58 124.96 -23.20
CA GLU A 419 118.80 123.60 -23.73
C GLU A 419 119.00 122.57 -22.61
N THR A 420 119.68 122.98 -21.53
CA THR A 420 119.83 122.17 -20.31
C THR A 420 118.50 121.90 -19.63
N TYR A 421 117.62 122.90 -19.51
CA TYR A 421 116.31 122.73 -18.88
C TYR A 421 115.37 121.80 -19.68
N LEU A 422 115.42 121.87 -21.02
CA LEU A 422 114.64 120.98 -21.90
C LEU A 422 115.18 119.53 -21.87
N LEU A 423 116.50 119.34 -21.81
CA LEU A 423 117.09 118.02 -21.61
C LEU A 423 116.71 117.44 -20.25
N GLU A 424 116.76 118.23 -19.18
CA GLU A 424 116.43 117.79 -17.83
C GLU A 424 114.96 117.38 -17.70
N GLN A 425 114.05 118.09 -18.37
CA GLN A 425 112.64 117.70 -18.47
C GLN A 425 112.46 116.40 -19.27
N LYS A 426 113.11 116.25 -20.43
CA LYS A 426 113.04 115.01 -21.23
C LYS A 426 113.64 113.81 -20.51
N ILE A 427 114.71 114.01 -19.74
CA ILE A 427 115.30 112.97 -18.88
C ILE A 427 114.28 112.57 -17.80
N THR A 428 113.63 113.54 -17.16
CA THR A 428 112.61 113.27 -16.13
C THR A 428 111.41 112.51 -16.69
N ASP A 429 110.91 112.91 -17.86
CA ASP A 429 109.78 112.25 -18.52
C ASP A 429 110.12 110.80 -18.92
N LEU A 430 111.32 110.58 -19.49
CA LEU A 430 111.82 109.24 -19.81
C LEU A 430 111.99 108.37 -18.56
N TYR A 431 112.44 108.93 -17.43
CA TYR A 431 112.50 108.19 -16.16
C TYR A 431 111.11 107.77 -15.66
N VAL A 432 110.10 108.64 -15.79
CA VAL A 432 108.71 108.30 -15.41
C VAL A 432 108.14 107.23 -16.32
N GLU A 433 108.41 107.29 -17.63
CA GLU A 433 107.98 106.29 -18.61
C GLU A 433 108.65 104.92 -18.37
N VAL A 434 109.95 104.90 -18.08
CA VAL A 434 110.67 103.69 -17.67
C VAL A 434 110.05 103.10 -16.40
N GLU A 435 109.66 103.93 -15.44
CA GLU A 435 109.03 103.46 -14.20
C GLU A 435 107.58 102.97 -14.41
N LEU A 436 106.86 103.51 -15.41
CA LEU A 436 105.57 102.99 -15.87
C LEU A 436 105.74 101.61 -16.51
N TYR A 437 106.66 101.44 -17.46
CA TYR A 437 106.90 100.15 -18.12
C TYR A 437 107.35 99.06 -17.14
N LYS A 438 108.11 99.41 -16.09
CA LYS A 438 108.43 98.46 -15.02
C LYS A 438 107.18 97.99 -14.28
N ARG A 439 106.30 98.91 -13.88
CA ARG A 439 105.05 98.55 -13.20
C ARG A 439 104.13 97.72 -14.09
N ASP A 440 104.03 98.05 -15.36
CA ASP A 440 103.21 97.29 -16.32
C ASP A 440 103.80 95.89 -16.56
N LYS A 441 105.13 95.76 -16.58
CA LYS A 441 105.80 94.47 -16.61
C LYS A 441 105.51 93.64 -15.35
N ASP A 442 105.61 94.24 -14.17
CA ASP A 442 105.33 93.55 -12.91
C ASP A 442 103.84 93.13 -12.82
N GLU A 443 102.91 93.97 -13.30
CA GLU A 443 101.49 93.65 -13.40
C GLU A 443 101.22 92.50 -14.40
N LEU A 444 101.88 92.50 -15.57
CA LEU A 444 101.80 91.40 -16.53
C LEU A 444 102.37 90.10 -15.96
N GLU A 445 103.44 90.16 -15.17
CA GLU A 445 104.04 89.02 -14.49
C GLU A 445 103.06 88.43 -13.47
N ILE A 446 102.42 89.27 -12.64
CA ILE A 446 101.37 88.85 -11.70
C ILE A 446 100.19 88.19 -12.43
N GLN A 447 99.73 88.77 -13.55
CA GLN A 447 98.64 88.19 -14.33
C GLN A 447 99.02 86.84 -14.95
N MET A 448 100.26 86.70 -15.40
CA MET A 448 100.78 85.43 -15.93
C MET A 448 100.86 84.36 -14.82
N GLU A 449 101.30 84.72 -13.63
CA GLU A 449 101.32 83.83 -12.46
C GLU A 449 99.90 83.43 -12.02
N GLN A 450 98.96 84.38 -11.99
CA GLN A 450 97.56 84.10 -11.69
C GLN A 450 96.95 83.13 -12.72
N LEU A 451 97.22 83.34 -14.02
CA LEU A 451 96.75 82.45 -15.07
C LEU A 451 97.35 81.04 -14.94
N ALA A 452 98.62 80.93 -14.54
CA ALA A 452 99.26 79.65 -14.27
C ALA A 452 98.62 78.92 -13.07
N LEU A 453 98.27 79.65 -12.02
CA LEU A 453 97.54 79.11 -10.86
C LEU A 453 96.14 78.64 -11.25
N ASP A 454 95.38 79.45 -11.99
CA ASP A 454 94.03 79.12 -12.45
C ASP A 454 94.05 77.88 -13.37
N TYR A 455 95.06 77.75 -14.22
CA TYR A 455 95.25 76.57 -15.06
C TYR A 455 95.45 75.29 -14.23
N GLU A 456 96.27 75.33 -13.17
CA GLU A 456 96.49 74.15 -12.32
C GLU A 456 95.25 73.82 -11.47
N ILE A 457 94.49 74.82 -11.01
CA ILE A 457 93.19 74.61 -10.33
C ILE A 457 92.21 73.89 -11.27
N ILE A 458 92.00 74.41 -12.47
CA ILE A 458 91.08 73.82 -13.45
C ILE A 458 91.51 72.40 -13.81
N LYS A 459 92.81 72.15 -13.94
CA LYS A 459 93.35 70.81 -14.22
C LYS A 459 93.07 69.83 -13.09
N GLN A 460 93.24 70.25 -11.83
CA GLN A 460 92.94 69.41 -10.67
C GLN A 460 91.44 69.13 -10.55
N GLU A 461 90.59 70.14 -10.77
CA GLU A 461 89.13 69.99 -10.78
C GLU A 461 88.67 69.06 -11.90
N ASN A 462 89.27 69.16 -13.09
CA ASN A 462 88.96 68.27 -14.21
C ASN A 462 89.35 66.81 -13.88
N HIS A 463 90.49 66.61 -13.21
CA HIS A 463 90.87 65.27 -12.75
C HIS A 463 89.88 64.72 -11.70
N ASP A 464 89.46 65.53 -10.73
CA ASP A 464 88.45 65.14 -9.72
C ASP A 464 87.08 64.84 -10.36
N LEU A 465 86.64 65.66 -11.32
CA LEU A 465 85.41 65.43 -12.07
C LEU A 465 85.49 64.14 -12.91
N SER A 466 86.60 63.90 -13.59
CA SER A 466 86.83 62.69 -14.37
C SER A 466 86.80 61.44 -13.48
N PHE A 467 87.46 61.50 -12.32
CA PHE A 467 87.44 60.40 -11.35
C PHE A 467 86.03 60.14 -10.78
N LYS A 468 85.28 61.19 -10.45
CA LYS A 468 83.89 61.08 -9.99
C LYS A 468 82.96 60.51 -11.06
N LEU A 469 83.15 60.90 -12.31
CA LEU A 469 82.39 60.38 -13.44
C LEU A 469 82.63 58.88 -13.63
N GLU A 470 83.89 58.46 -13.65
CA GLU A 470 84.27 57.04 -13.78
C GLU A 470 83.71 56.20 -12.63
N ARG A 471 83.79 56.71 -11.39
CA ARG A 471 83.19 56.05 -10.22
C ARG A 471 81.67 55.93 -10.33
N SER A 472 81.01 56.96 -10.88
CA SER A 472 79.56 56.96 -11.06
C SER A 472 79.12 55.96 -12.12
N GLN A 473 79.83 55.88 -13.25
CA GLN A 473 79.61 54.89 -14.30
C GLN A 473 79.77 53.46 -13.78
N LEU A 474 80.85 53.18 -13.03
CA LEU A 474 81.07 51.87 -12.41
C LEU A 474 79.96 51.51 -11.41
N HIS A 475 79.52 52.48 -10.60
CA HIS A 475 78.43 52.24 -9.65
C HIS A 475 77.11 51.95 -10.35
N GLU A 476 76.80 52.65 -11.44
CA GLU A 476 75.58 52.46 -12.23
C GLU A 476 75.60 51.11 -12.96
N GLN A 477 76.73 50.68 -13.52
CA GLN A 477 76.87 49.34 -14.10
C GLN A 477 76.65 48.23 -13.07
N LEU A 478 77.27 48.34 -11.90
CA LEU A 478 77.11 47.35 -10.83
C LEU A 478 75.66 47.31 -10.32
N LYS A 479 75.01 48.46 -10.23
CA LYS A 479 73.60 48.58 -9.86
C LYS A 479 72.70 47.90 -10.89
N MET A 480 72.92 48.17 -12.18
CA MET A 480 72.20 47.52 -13.27
C MET A 480 72.37 46.00 -13.24
N GLU A 481 73.57 45.50 -12.99
CA GLU A 481 73.84 44.06 -12.90
C GLU A 481 73.13 43.41 -11.71
N TYR A 482 73.16 44.05 -10.54
CA TYR A 482 72.46 43.55 -9.35
C TYR A 482 70.93 43.58 -9.52
N GLU A 483 70.39 44.66 -10.09
CA GLU A 483 68.96 44.78 -10.40
C GLU A 483 68.52 43.75 -11.44
N CYS A 484 69.29 43.54 -12.52
CA CYS A 484 69.03 42.49 -13.50
C CYS A 484 69.11 41.09 -12.90
N THR A 485 70.09 40.80 -12.04
CA THR A 485 70.23 39.48 -11.42
C THR A 485 69.10 39.20 -10.44
N SER A 486 68.72 40.20 -9.63
CA SER A 486 67.58 40.07 -8.72
C SER A 486 66.26 39.88 -9.48
N SER A 487 66.01 40.66 -10.54
CA SER A 487 64.84 40.51 -11.39
C SER A 487 64.82 39.14 -12.08
N TYR A 488 65.94 38.68 -12.63
CA TYR A 488 66.05 37.37 -13.27
C TYR A 488 65.70 36.23 -12.30
N THR A 489 66.22 36.26 -11.07
CA THR A 489 65.85 35.24 -10.06
C THR A 489 64.35 35.20 -9.78
N THR A 490 63.71 36.37 -9.63
CA THR A 490 62.25 36.43 -9.43
C THR A 490 61.46 35.95 -10.63
N VAL A 491 61.91 36.23 -11.86
CA VAL A 491 61.27 35.75 -13.09
C VAL A 491 61.36 34.24 -13.19
N THR A 492 62.54 33.65 -12.92
CA THR A 492 62.71 32.19 -12.96
C THR A 492 61.87 31.46 -11.91
N GLU A 493 61.66 32.06 -10.73
CA GLU A 493 60.78 31.50 -9.71
C GLU A 493 59.32 31.54 -10.14
N LEU A 494 58.87 32.64 -10.75
CA LEU A 494 57.51 32.76 -11.30
C LEU A 494 57.29 31.79 -12.47
N GLU A 495 58.26 31.61 -13.36
CA GLU A 495 58.19 30.63 -14.45
C GLU A 495 58.04 29.20 -13.91
N ALA A 496 58.81 28.82 -12.88
CA ALA A 496 58.67 27.52 -12.23
C ALA A 496 57.30 27.35 -11.57
N GLN A 497 56.73 28.40 -10.97
CA GLN A 497 55.37 28.37 -10.42
C GLN A 497 54.33 28.19 -11.52
N ILE A 498 54.44 28.91 -12.64
CA ILE A 498 53.56 28.76 -13.80
C ILE A 498 53.63 27.34 -14.34
N GLU A 499 54.82 26.79 -14.56
CA GLU A 499 55.00 25.41 -15.04
C GLU A 499 54.39 24.38 -14.07
N SER A 500 54.54 24.58 -12.75
CA SER A 500 53.93 23.70 -11.76
C SER A 500 52.40 23.75 -11.81
N LEU A 501 51.82 24.95 -11.98
CA LEU A 501 50.38 25.15 -12.09
C LEU A 501 49.82 24.56 -13.37
N GLU A 502 50.51 24.73 -14.50
CA GLU A 502 50.13 24.13 -15.79
C GLU A 502 50.10 22.60 -15.71
N ASN A 503 51.10 21.99 -15.05
CA ASN A 503 51.14 20.54 -14.84
C ASN A 503 49.97 20.06 -13.96
N VAL A 504 49.64 20.78 -12.89
CA VAL A 504 48.47 20.48 -12.04
C VAL A 504 47.17 20.61 -12.85
N LEU A 505 47.03 21.66 -13.64
CA LEU A 505 45.85 21.91 -14.47
C LEU A 505 45.68 20.80 -15.52
N LYS A 506 46.76 20.35 -16.13
CA LYS A 506 46.77 19.21 -17.06
C LYS A 506 46.35 17.91 -16.38
N SER A 507 46.92 17.60 -15.21
CA SER A 507 46.53 16.42 -14.43
C SER A 507 45.04 16.45 -14.06
N LYS A 508 44.54 17.61 -13.61
CA LYS A 508 43.12 17.80 -13.28
C LYS A 508 42.22 17.66 -14.50
N SER A 509 42.64 18.16 -15.66
CA SER A 509 41.93 17.98 -16.93
C SER A 509 41.80 16.50 -17.29
N GLU A 510 42.87 15.71 -17.17
CA GLU A 510 42.84 14.26 -17.43
C GLU A 510 41.95 13.50 -16.43
N GLU A 511 42.00 13.85 -15.13
CA GLU A 511 41.08 13.31 -14.12
C GLU A 511 39.62 13.63 -14.46
N LEU A 512 39.34 14.85 -14.91
CA LEU A 512 37.99 15.30 -15.29
C LEU A 512 37.49 14.58 -16.55
N LEU A 513 38.37 14.30 -17.52
CA LEU A 513 38.03 13.47 -18.68
C LEU A 513 37.68 12.04 -18.27
N LYS A 514 38.46 11.44 -17.36
CA LYS A 514 38.18 10.09 -16.84
C LYS A 514 36.86 10.03 -16.08
N SER A 515 36.58 11.02 -15.21
CA SER A 515 35.31 11.05 -14.48
C SER A 515 34.12 11.27 -15.41
N ASN A 516 34.28 12.07 -16.47
CA ASN A 516 33.24 12.27 -17.48
C ASN A 516 32.90 10.96 -18.23
N LEU A 517 33.89 10.14 -18.57
CA LEU A 517 33.64 8.81 -19.16
C LEU A 517 32.82 7.90 -18.23
N VAL A 518 33.14 7.88 -16.94
CA VAL A 518 32.37 7.11 -15.94
C VAL A 518 30.96 7.64 -15.80
N ILE A 519 30.77 8.97 -15.83
CA ILE A 519 29.44 9.59 -15.80
C ILE A 519 28.63 9.14 -17.02
N GLN A 520 29.21 9.15 -18.23
CA GLN A 520 28.51 8.69 -19.44
C GLN A 520 28.11 7.22 -19.38
N GLU A 521 28.95 6.35 -18.81
CA GLU A 521 28.62 4.94 -18.61
C GLU A 521 27.45 4.79 -17.63
N LEU A 522 27.48 5.50 -16.50
CA LEU A 522 26.39 5.51 -15.51
C LEU A 522 25.09 6.08 -16.09
N GLU A 523 25.15 7.14 -16.88
CA GLU A 523 24.00 7.71 -17.60
C GLU A 523 23.39 6.68 -18.55
N SER A 524 24.22 5.93 -19.28
CA SER A 524 23.75 4.86 -20.16
C SER A 524 23.07 3.73 -19.38
N TYR A 525 23.62 3.37 -18.21
CA TYR A 525 23.05 2.36 -17.32
C TYR A 525 21.70 2.80 -16.74
N ILE A 526 21.60 4.04 -16.26
CA ILE A 526 20.35 4.63 -15.77
C ILE A 526 19.31 4.64 -16.87
N LYS A 527 19.66 5.06 -18.09
CA LYS A 527 18.75 5.08 -19.24
C LYS A 527 18.20 3.69 -19.57
N ASN A 528 19.06 2.66 -19.55
CA ASN A 528 18.63 1.28 -19.77
C ASN A 528 17.69 0.78 -18.66
N LEU A 529 17.97 1.13 -17.41
CA LEU A 529 17.10 0.79 -16.28
C LEU A 529 15.74 1.51 -16.36
N GLU A 530 15.72 2.78 -16.73
CA GLU A 530 14.49 3.54 -16.94
C GLU A 530 13.64 2.92 -18.05
N GLU A 531 14.26 2.51 -19.17
CA GLU A 531 13.57 1.82 -20.25
C GLU A 531 13.02 0.46 -19.80
N ALA A 532 13.79 -0.33 -19.04
CA ALA A 532 13.33 -1.60 -18.48
C ALA A 532 12.14 -1.42 -17.53
N LEU A 533 12.19 -0.43 -16.63
CA LEU A 533 11.09 -0.11 -15.72
C LEU A 533 9.84 0.35 -16.47
N LYS A 534 10.02 1.16 -17.53
CA LYS A 534 8.92 1.61 -18.40
C LYS A 534 8.27 0.43 -19.12
N ASN A 535 9.06 -0.50 -19.64
CA ASN A 535 8.57 -1.70 -20.31
C ASN A 535 7.79 -2.59 -19.34
N GLN A 536 8.31 -2.82 -18.13
CA GLN A 536 7.62 -3.58 -17.09
C GLN A 536 6.29 -2.93 -16.67
N ALA A 537 6.26 -1.60 -16.52
CA ALA A 537 5.03 -0.87 -16.23
C ALA A 537 3.99 -1.04 -17.34
N HIS A 538 4.41 -1.03 -18.60
CA HIS A 538 3.53 -1.23 -19.74
C HIS A 538 2.99 -2.66 -19.84
N GLU A 539 3.81 -3.67 -19.54
CA GLU A 539 3.41 -5.07 -19.47
C GLU A 539 2.36 -5.27 -18.36
N LEU A 540 2.62 -4.78 -17.15
CA LEU A 540 1.66 -4.84 -16.05
C LEU A 540 0.35 -4.11 -16.36
N GLN A 541 0.41 -2.98 -17.06
CA GLN A 541 -0.78 -2.26 -17.50
C GLN A 541 -1.60 -3.08 -18.50
N THR A 542 -0.93 -3.80 -19.40
CA THR A 542 -1.57 -4.67 -20.40
C THR A 542 -2.22 -5.88 -19.73
N ASP A 543 -1.51 -6.56 -18.83
CA ASP A 543 -2.03 -7.68 -18.06
C ASP A 543 -3.22 -7.26 -17.19
N PHE A 544 -3.15 -6.09 -16.55
CA PHE A 544 -4.26 -5.55 -15.78
C PHE A 544 -5.48 -5.28 -16.67
N ALA A 545 -5.28 -4.70 -17.86
CA ALA A 545 -6.38 -4.48 -18.81
C ALA A 545 -7.00 -5.80 -19.29
N GLU A 546 -6.21 -6.85 -19.50
CA GLU A 546 -6.71 -8.19 -19.85
C GLU A 546 -7.46 -8.83 -18.70
N LEU A 547 -6.94 -8.75 -17.47
CA LEU A 547 -7.61 -9.23 -16.27
C LEU A 547 -8.96 -8.52 -16.05
N MET A 548 -9.01 -7.20 -16.25
CA MET A 548 -10.24 -6.44 -16.16
C MET A 548 -11.25 -6.86 -17.24
N ARG A 549 -10.81 -7.12 -18.46
CA ARG A 549 -11.67 -7.66 -19.54
C ARG A 549 -12.22 -9.04 -19.18
N SER A 550 -11.38 -9.96 -18.74
CA SER A 550 -11.80 -11.30 -18.32
C SER A 550 -12.79 -11.26 -17.15
N LYS A 551 -12.53 -10.42 -16.14
CA LYS A 551 -13.41 -10.21 -15.00
C LYS A 551 -14.79 -9.69 -15.42
N THR A 552 -14.83 -8.66 -16.26
CA THR A 552 -16.10 -8.11 -16.77
C THR A 552 -16.89 -9.11 -17.61
N GLU A 553 -16.22 -9.92 -18.45
CA GLU A 553 -16.88 -11.01 -19.17
C GLU A 553 -17.43 -12.09 -18.23
N GLN A 554 -16.68 -12.43 -17.18
CA GLN A 554 -17.13 -13.40 -16.17
C GLN A 554 -18.35 -12.89 -15.41
N GLU A 555 -18.35 -11.62 -14.98
CA GLU A 555 -19.50 -10.96 -14.34
C GLU A 555 -20.72 -10.97 -15.28
N GLN A 556 -20.54 -10.64 -16.55
CA GLN A 556 -21.62 -10.72 -17.54
C GLN A 556 -22.16 -12.14 -17.73
N ARG A 557 -21.29 -13.16 -17.72
CA ARG A 557 -21.70 -14.57 -17.78
C ARG A 557 -22.51 -14.97 -16.54
N ALA A 558 -22.09 -14.52 -15.35
CA ALA A 558 -22.80 -14.77 -14.09
C ALA A 558 -24.19 -14.11 -14.10
N ILE A 559 -24.29 -12.84 -14.50
CA ILE A 559 -25.58 -12.11 -14.61
C ILE A 559 -26.54 -12.86 -15.55
N ARG A 560 -26.08 -13.27 -16.73
CA ARG A 560 -26.90 -14.05 -17.68
C ARG A 560 -27.38 -15.38 -17.08
N ALA A 561 -26.52 -16.08 -16.35
CA ALA A 561 -26.89 -17.32 -15.67
C ALA A 561 -27.93 -17.09 -14.55
N GLU A 562 -27.75 -16.03 -13.76
CA GLU A 562 -28.71 -15.63 -12.72
C GLU A 562 -30.07 -15.25 -13.29
N ASP A 563 -30.11 -14.47 -14.37
CA ASP A 563 -31.37 -14.08 -15.02
C ASP A 563 -32.11 -15.30 -15.59
N ASN A 564 -31.37 -16.24 -16.20
CA ASN A 564 -31.94 -17.51 -16.64
C ASN A 564 -32.50 -18.32 -15.47
N LEU A 565 -31.79 -18.39 -14.34
CA LEU A 565 -32.26 -19.06 -13.14
C LEU A 565 -33.52 -18.39 -12.56
N ARG A 566 -33.57 -17.06 -12.51
CA ARG A 566 -34.77 -16.31 -12.07
C ARG A 566 -35.95 -16.62 -12.97
N LYS A 567 -35.75 -16.62 -14.29
CA LYS A 567 -36.79 -16.97 -15.27
C LYS A 567 -37.32 -18.38 -15.05
N LEU A 568 -36.43 -19.36 -14.87
CA LEU A 568 -36.81 -20.75 -14.57
C LEU A 568 -37.54 -20.88 -13.24
N LYS A 569 -37.08 -20.20 -12.18
CA LYS A 569 -37.77 -20.18 -10.88
C LYS A 569 -39.19 -19.64 -11.00
N VAL A 570 -39.40 -18.54 -11.73
CA VAL A 570 -40.73 -17.98 -11.98
C VAL A 570 -41.59 -18.94 -12.80
N GLN A 571 -41.03 -19.57 -13.85
CA GLN A 571 -41.76 -20.58 -14.63
C GLN A 571 -42.17 -21.79 -13.79
N ASN A 572 -41.27 -22.29 -12.94
CA ASN A 572 -41.56 -23.40 -12.04
C ASN A 572 -42.61 -23.03 -10.98
N ALA A 573 -42.53 -21.83 -10.40
CA ALA A 573 -43.54 -21.32 -9.49
C ALA A 573 -44.91 -21.24 -10.17
N ASN A 574 -44.97 -20.73 -11.42
CA ASN A 574 -46.21 -20.69 -12.21
C ASN A 574 -46.75 -22.09 -12.56
N ALA A 575 -45.88 -23.08 -12.79
CA ALA A 575 -46.29 -24.45 -13.02
C ALA A 575 -46.85 -25.08 -11.72
N ALA A 576 -46.20 -24.85 -10.58
CA ALA A 576 -46.65 -25.31 -9.29
C ALA A 576 -48.01 -24.71 -8.89
N THR A 577 -48.23 -23.40 -9.11
CA THR A 577 -49.54 -22.78 -8.85
C THR A 577 -50.63 -23.35 -9.74
N ARG A 578 -50.37 -23.58 -11.04
CA ARG A 578 -51.31 -24.26 -11.94
C ARG A 578 -51.69 -25.65 -11.46
N LEU A 579 -50.70 -26.46 -11.06
CA LEU A 579 -50.94 -27.80 -10.51
C LEU A 579 -51.73 -27.74 -9.19
N GLN A 580 -51.41 -26.79 -8.32
CA GLN A 580 -52.15 -26.58 -7.07
C GLN A 580 -53.61 -26.20 -7.34
N ASP A 581 -53.86 -25.34 -8.33
CA ASP A 581 -55.22 -24.96 -8.74
C ASP A 581 -55.98 -26.14 -9.34
N GLU A 582 -55.33 -26.98 -10.16
CA GLU A 582 -55.92 -28.21 -10.69
C GLU A 582 -56.26 -29.22 -9.58
N LEU A 583 -55.36 -29.43 -8.63
CA LEU A 583 -55.61 -30.27 -7.46
C LEU A 583 -56.79 -29.74 -6.65
N ARG A 584 -56.86 -28.42 -6.43
CA ARG A 584 -57.99 -27.77 -5.74
C ARG A 584 -59.30 -28.01 -6.47
N ARG A 585 -59.33 -27.85 -7.80
CA ARG A 585 -60.51 -28.13 -8.64
C ARG A 585 -60.92 -29.61 -8.57
N LEU A 586 -59.97 -30.54 -8.69
CA LEU A 586 -60.23 -31.97 -8.57
C LEU A 586 -60.76 -32.35 -7.19
N SER A 587 -60.17 -31.80 -6.13
CA SER A 587 -60.63 -31.99 -4.75
C SER A 587 -62.07 -31.48 -4.58
N GLN A 588 -62.39 -30.31 -5.12
CA GLN A 588 -63.75 -29.76 -5.04
C GLN A 588 -64.76 -30.61 -5.81
N LYS A 589 -64.38 -31.13 -6.99
CA LYS A 589 -65.20 -32.07 -7.76
C LYS A 589 -65.39 -33.39 -7.02
N MET A 590 -64.35 -33.92 -6.40
CA MET A 590 -64.41 -35.15 -5.61
C MET A 590 -65.35 -34.97 -4.41
N ALA A 591 -65.21 -33.86 -3.68
CA ALA A 591 -66.08 -33.53 -2.55
C ALA A 591 -67.55 -33.41 -2.98
N SER A 592 -67.86 -32.74 -4.09
CA SER A 592 -69.25 -32.64 -4.56
C SER A 592 -69.82 -33.98 -5.03
N THR A 593 -69.01 -34.82 -5.71
CA THR A 593 -69.44 -36.18 -6.07
C THR A 593 -69.64 -37.07 -4.85
N PHE A 594 -68.81 -36.92 -3.82
CA PHE A 594 -68.95 -37.64 -2.55
C PHE A 594 -70.23 -37.21 -1.84
N GLU A 595 -70.51 -35.90 -1.73
CA GLU A 595 -71.74 -35.39 -1.12
C GLU A 595 -72.99 -35.90 -1.86
N VAL A 596 -72.97 -35.96 -3.20
CA VAL A 596 -74.07 -36.54 -3.99
C VAL A 596 -74.23 -38.03 -3.69
N ASN A 597 -73.13 -38.79 -3.61
CA ASN A 597 -73.15 -40.21 -3.29
C ASN A 597 -73.63 -40.47 -1.86
N GLU A 598 -73.19 -39.67 -0.89
CA GLU A 598 -73.63 -39.71 0.51
C GLU A 598 -75.14 -39.46 0.60
N LYS A 599 -75.66 -38.44 -0.09
CA LYS A 599 -77.11 -38.19 -0.21
C LYS A 599 -77.87 -39.34 -0.88
N ALA A 600 -77.27 -40.01 -1.85
CA ALA A 600 -77.87 -41.20 -2.46
C ALA A 600 -77.90 -42.39 -1.49
N ALA A 601 -76.81 -42.62 -0.76
CA ALA A 601 -76.70 -43.67 0.26
C ALA A 601 -77.70 -43.43 1.42
N MET A 602 -77.82 -42.19 1.92
CA MET A 602 -78.82 -41.83 2.93
C MET A 602 -80.25 -42.13 2.45
N ARG A 603 -80.58 -41.74 1.22
CA ARG A 603 -81.91 -42.04 0.63
C ARG A 603 -82.15 -43.54 0.53
N ALA A 604 -81.16 -44.33 0.10
CA ALA A 604 -81.27 -45.78 0.02
C ALA A 604 -81.45 -46.42 1.41
N THR A 605 -80.79 -45.90 2.46
CA THR A 605 -80.98 -46.38 3.83
C THR A 605 -82.35 -46.00 4.39
N ASP A 606 -82.85 -44.80 4.08
CA ASP A 606 -84.19 -44.37 4.48
C ASP A 606 -85.27 -45.23 3.81
N GLU A 607 -85.11 -45.51 2.50
CA GLU A 607 -86.00 -46.40 1.76
C GLU A 607 -85.94 -47.84 2.29
N ALA A 608 -84.75 -48.38 2.55
CA ALA A 608 -84.59 -49.70 3.16
C ALA A 608 -85.23 -49.77 4.56
N ASN A 609 -85.11 -48.71 5.37
CA ASN A 609 -85.76 -48.61 6.66
C ASN A 609 -87.29 -48.57 6.54
N LYS A 610 -87.83 -47.81 5.58
CA LYS A 610 -89.26 -47.79 5.29
C LYS A 610 -89.78 -49.17 4.89
N LEU A 611 -89.09 -49.85 3.96
CA LEU A 611 -89.43 -51.21 3.55
C LEU A 611 -89.31 -52.21 4.71
N ARG A 612 -88.33 -52.04 5.60
CA ARG A 612 -88.20 -52.87 6.82
C ARG A 612 -89.40 -52.69 7.75
N VAL A 613 -89.88 -51.46 7.94
CA VAL A 613 -91.09 -51.19 8.75
C VAL A 613 -92.32 -51.79 8.09
N GLU A 614 -92.51 -51.61 6.78
CA GLU A 614 -93.62 -52.23 6.03
C GLU A 614 -93.57 -53.77 6.13
N LYS A 615 -92.39 -54.37 5.97
CA LYS A 615 -92.17 -55.80 6.16
C LYS A 615 -92.59 -56.24 7.57
N GLN A 616 -92.18 -55.51 8.62
CA GLN A 616 -92.53 -55.84 10.00
C GLN A 616 -94.04 -55.78 10.23
N VAL A 617 -94.74 -54.77 9.68
CA VAL A 617 -96.20 -54.69 9.75
C VAL A 617 -96.84 -55.88 9.04
N LEU A 618 -96.35 -56.27 7.86
CA LEU A 618 -96.85 -57.45 7.15
C LEU A 618 -96.60 -58.74 7.94
N GLU A 619 -95.42 -58.91 8.54
CA GLU A 619 -95.11 -60.04 9.42
C GLU A 619 -96.05 -60.09 10.63
N ASP A 620 -96.32 -58.96 11.29
CA ASP A 620 -97.27 -58.86 12.41
C ASP A 620 -98.69 -59.24 11.98
N THR A 621 -99.15 -58.78 10.80
CA THR A 621 -100.46 -59.18 10.26
C THR A 621 -100.52 -60.67 9.92
N LEU A 622 -99.43 -61.25 9.42
CA LEU A 622 -99.35 -62.67 9.11
C LEU A 622 -99.38 -63.52 10.39
N VAL A 623 -98.67 -63.09 11.43
CA VAL A 623 -98.73 -63.73 12.76
C VAL A 623 -100.15 -63.64 13.32
N LYS A 624 -100.81 -62.48 13.21
CA LYS A 624 -102.20 -62.32 13.63
C LYS A 624 -103.15 -63.25 12.87
N VAL A 625 -103.09 -63.28 11.54
CA VAL A 625 -103.92 -64.19 10.72
C VAL A 625 -103.64 -65.65 11.05
N LYS A 626 -102.38 -66.01 11.33
CA LYS A 626 -102.03 -67.36 11.77
C LYS A 626 -102.69 -67.71 13.11
N HIS A 627 -102.69 -66.81 14.08
CA HIS A 627 -103.42 -66.98 15.34
C HIS A 627 -104.92 -67.08 15.10
N ASP A 628 -105.51 -66.18 14.32
CA ASP A 628 -106.95 -66.20 14.00
C ASP A 628 -107.36 -67.53 13.31
N LEU A 629 -106.53 -68.05 12.40
CA LEU A 629 -106.76 -69.36 11.75
C LEU A 629 -106.61 -70.53 12.73
N GLN A 630 -105.66 -70.45 13.66
CA GLN A 630 -105.49 -71.44 14.71
C GLN A 630 -106.72 -71.47 15.63
N ASP A 631 -107.16 -70.31 16.11
CA ASP A 631 -108.35 -70.16 16.96
C ASP A 631 -109.62 -70.68 16.24
N LEU A 632 -109.75 -70.39 14.94
CA LEU A 632 -110.84 -70.93 14.12
C LEU A 632 -110.74 -72.45 13.98
N GLY A 633 -109.54 -72.98 13.74
CA GLY A 633 -109.26 -74.41 13.69
C GLY A 633 -109.61 -75.11 15.00
N ASP A 634 -109.21 -74.55 16.13
CA ASP A 634 -109.53 -75.04 17.47
C ASP A 634 -111.06 -75.00 17.70
N SER A 635 -111.76 -73.94 17.26
CA SER A 635 -113.22 -73.88 17.32
C SER A 635 -113.92 -74.94 16.45
N PHE A 636 -113.34 -75.29 15.29
CA PHE A 636 -113.84 -76.37 14.45
C PHE A 636 -113.54 -77.75 15.06
N GLN A 637 -112.38 -77.91 15.69
CA GLN A 637 -112.01 -79.11 16.40
C GLN A 637 -112.93 -79.36 17.59
N GLU A 638 -113.24 -78.32 18.38
CA GLU A 638 -114.25 -78.38 19.45
C GLU A 638 -115.62 -78.82 18.92
N LYS A 639 -116.07 -78.23 17.80
CA LYS A 639 -117.34 -78.64 17.15
C LYS A 639 -117.29 -80.08 16.66
N LEU A 640 -116.16 -80.53 16.11
CA LEU A 640 -115.98 -81.92 15.67
C LEU A 640 -116.02 -82.88 16.85
N VAL A 641 -115.30 -82.60 17.94
CA VAL A 641 -115.33 -83.40 19.17
C VAL A 641 -116.76 -83.44 19.74
N PHE A 642 -117.46 -82.31 19.79
CA PHE A 642 -118.86 -82.27 20.22
C PHE A 642 -119.78 -83.13 19.33
N LEU A 643 -119.61 -83.07 18.01
CA LEU A 643 -120.34 -83.91 17.07
C LEU A 643 -119.97 -85.39 17.22
N GLU A 644 -118.70 -85.70 17.46
CA GLU A 644 -118.18 -87.05 17.69
C GLU A 644 -118.74 -87.63 18.99
N GLU A 645 -118.79 -86.85 20.07
CA GLU A 645 -119.50 -87.21 21.31
C GLU A 645 -120.99 -87.45 21.04
N GLN A 646 -121.63 -86.61 20.23
CA GLN A 646 -123.02 -86.81 19.81
C GLN A 646 -123.20 -88.12 19.05
N ILE A 647 -122.30 -88.43 18.10
CA ILE A 647 -122.28 -89.69 17.36
C ILE A 647 -122.02 -90.87 18.31
N ALA A 648 -121.16 -90.73 19.30
CA ALA A 648 -120.89 -91.77 20.30
C ALA A 648 -122.12 -92.02 21.18
N VAL A 649 -122.84 -90.97 21.60
CA VAL A 649 -124.12 -91.09 22.31
C VAL A 649 -125.17 -91.77 21.43
N LYS A 650 -125.30 -91.37 20.17
CA LYS A 650 -126.21 -92.01 19.21
C LYS A 650 -125.82 -93.46 18.90
N SER A 651 -124.53 -93.76 18.82
CA SER A 651 -124.00 -95.12 18.63
C SER A 651 -124.30 -95.99 19.85
N LYS A 652 -124.16 -95.47 21.07
CA LYS A 652 -124.59 -96.16 22.30
C LYS A 652 -126.10 -96.41 22.32
N GLN A 653 -126.91 -95.46 21.84
CA GLN A 653 -128.35 -95.67 21.66
C GLN A 653 -128.62 -96.77 20.63
N LEU A 654 -127.91 -96.77 19.51
CA LEU A 654 -127.98 -97.81 18.48
C LEU A 654 -127.57 -99.18 19.01
N GLU A 655 -126.49 -99.29 19.79
CA GLU A 655 -126.05 -100.55 20.39
C GLU A 655 -127.07 -101.06 21.43
N LYS A 656 -127.73 -100.14 22.15
CA LYS A 656 -128.83 -100.50 23.05
C LYS A 656 -130.04 -101.04 22.29
N ILE A 657 -130.41 -100.41 21.17
CA ILE A 657 -131.46 -100.91 20.27
C ILE A 657 -131.04 -102.25 19.66
N LYS A 658 -129.78 -102.41 19.24
CA LYS A 658 -129.23 -103.65 18.71
C LYS A 658 -129.33 -104.79 19.73
N LYS A 659 -128.94 -104.56 20.99
CA LYS A 659 -129.11 -105.54 22.08
C LYS A 659 -130.58 -105.86 22.36
N GLN A 660 -131.48 -104.87 22.24
CA GLN A 660 -132.93 -105.13 22.31
C GLN A 660 -133.41 -106.01 21.16
N VAL A 661 -132.90 -105.80 19.94
CA VAL A 661 -133.20 -106.65 18.78
C VAL A 661 -132.61 -108.05 18.95
N GLU A 662 -131.36 -108.17 19.39
CA GLU A 662 -130.68 -109.45 19.67
C GLU A 662 -131.44 -110.29 20.71
N ASN A 663 -131.85 -109.68 21.83
CA ASN A 663 -132.70 -110.35 22.83
C ASN A 663 -134.05 -110.80 22.25
N VAL A 664 -134.67 -109.99 21.38
CA VAL A 664 -135.94 -110.38 20.73
C VAL A 664 -135.73 -111.55 19.77
N THR A 665 -134.63 -111.59 19.03
CA THR A 665 -134.28 -112.75 18.20
C THR A 665 -133.94 -114.00 19.02
N GLU A 666 -133.34 -113.86 20.20
CA GLU A 666 -133.07 -114.97 21.12
C GLU A 666 -134.38 -115.56 21.70
N ILE A 667 -135.33 -114.70 22.06
CA ILE A 667 -136.69 -115.12 22.49
C ILE A 667 -137.41 -115.87 21.37
N HIS A 668 -137.34 -115.37 20.13
CA HIS A 668 -137.94 -116.03 18.97
C HIS A 668 -137.32 -117.42 18.69
N ASN A 669 -136.01 -117.58 18.87
CA ASN A 669 -135.34 -118.87 18.65
C ASN A 669 -135.69 -119.91 19.73
N LEU A 670 -135.82 -119.50 21.00
CA LEU A 670 -136.25 -120.38 22.10
C LEU A 670 -137.72 -120.83 22.00
N GLU A 671 -138.61 -120.00 21.43
CA GLU A 671 -140.00 -120.41 21.14
C GLU A 671 -140.11 -121.34 19.92
N SER A 672 -139.22 -121.20 18.93
CA SER A 672 -139.15 -122.10 17.77
C SER A 672 -138.65 -123.52 18.14
N GLU A 673 -137.77 -123.64 19.14
CA GLU A 673 -137.32 -124.93 19.68
C GLU A 673 -138.38 -125.63 20.54
N ARG A 674 -139.14 -124.91 21.38
CA ARG A 674 -140.26 -125.49 22.15
C ARG A 674 -141.40 -126.06 21.29
N LEU A 675 -141.58 -125.56 20.07
CA LEU A 675 -142.60 -126.07 19.13
C LEU A 675 -142.15 -127.31 18.34
N LYS A 676 -140.86 -127.66 18.34
CA LYS A 676 -140.35 -128.88 17.70
C LYS A 676 -140.35 -130.10 18.62
N GLU A 677 -140.36 -129.92 19.94
CA GLU A 677 -140.27 -131.01 20.92
C GLU A 677 -141.63 -131.65 21.28
N LEU A 678 -142.76 -130.97 21.02
CA LEU A 678 -144.13 -131.48 21.25
C LEU A 678 -144.74 -132.23 20.05
N ALA A 679 -144.07 -132.24 18.89
CA ALA A 679 -144.58 -132.85 17.65
C ALA A 679 -144.12 -134.30 17.43
N THR A 680 -143.10 -134.78 18.16
CA THR A 680 -142.53 -136.13 17.98
C THR A 680 -143.06 -137.18 18.96
N ASP A 681 -143.69 -136.78 20.08
CA ASP A 681 -144.10 -137.70 21.16
C ASP A 681 -145.54 -138.26 21.05
N CYS A 682 -146.32 -137.82 20.05
CA CYS A 682 -147.74 -138.24 19.88
C CYS A 682 -148.02 -139.11 18.63
N SER A 683 -147.00 -139.49 17.86
CA SER A 683 -147.15 -140.34 16.66
C SER A 683 -146.78 -141.83 16.88
N GLU A 684 -145.98 -142.13 17.92
CA GLU A 684 -145.51 -143.51 18.18
C GLU A 684 -146.48 -144.39 19.00
N ASN A 685 -147.42 -143.82 19.76
CA ASN A 685 -148.38 -144.59 20.56
C ASN A 685 -149.64 -145.07 19.78
N PHE A 686 -149.83 -144.64 18.54
CA PHE A 686 -150.97 -145.05 17.70
C PHE A 686 -150.68 -146.30 16.85
N PHE A 687 -149.44 -146.50 16.39
CA PHE A 687 -149.08 -147.61 15.51
C PHE A 687 -148.85 -148.94 16.25
N LEU A 688 -148.34 -148.91 17.50
CA LEU A 688 -148.04 -150.12 18.27
C LEU A 688 -149.28 -150.84 18.82
N ARG A 689 -150.41 -150.13 18.94
CA ARG A 689 -151.68 -150.71 19.43
C ARG A 689 -152.46 -151.42 18.32
N LYS A 690 -152.36 -150.95 17.08
CA LYS A 690 -153.06 -151.51 15.92
C LYS A 690 -152.36 -152.75 15.34
N GLU A 691 -151.06 -152.90 15.56
CA GLU A 691 -150.27 -154.07 15.18
C GLU A 691 -150.52 -155.29 16.10
N LYS A 692 -150.78 -155.06 17.39
CA LYS A 692 -151.15 -156.14 18.34
C LYS A 692 -152.55 -156.72 18.08
N ASP A 693 -153.50 -155.88 17.69
CA ASP A 693 -154.89 -156.32 17.45
C ASP A 693 -154.99 -157.18 16.17
N LEU A 694 -154.25 -156.84 15.11
CA LEU A 694 -154.22 -157.63 13.87
C LEU A 694 -153.48 -158.98 14.02
N GLN A 695 -152.49 -159.09 14.92
CA GLN A 695 -151.86 -160.38 15.21
C GLN A 695 -152.75 -161.33 16.02
N PHE A 696 -153.69 -160.81 16.82
CA PHE A 696 -154.65 -161.63 17.56
C PHE A 696 -155.68 -162.26 16.62
N GLU A 697 -156.16 -161.49 15.64
CA GLU A 697 -157.18 -161.91 14.68
C GLU A 697 -156.65 -162.96 13.67
N ILE A 698 -155.35 -162.91 13.32
CA ILE A 698 -154.69 -163.94 12.51
C ILE A 698 -154.56 -165.28 13.27
N LYS A 699 -154.25 -165.23 14.58
CA LYS A 699 -154.13 -166.43 15.43
C LYS A 699 -155.45 -167.14 15.72
N GLU A 700 -156.57 -166.42 15.60
CA GLU A 700 -157.92 -166.96 15.78
C GLU A 700 -158.43 -167.62 14.49
N LEU A 701 -158.09 -167.06 13.33
CA LEU A 701 -158.36 -167.68 12.02
C LEU A 701 -157.55 -168.96 11.78
N GLU A 702 -156.32 -169.05 12.28
CA GLU A 702 -155.51 -170.28 12.24
C GLU A 702 -156.10 -171.41 13.10
N ARG A 703 -156.69 -171.10 14.26
CA ARG A 703 -157.42 -172.10 15.07
C ARG A 703 -158.68 -172.60 14.39
N ASN A 704 -159.39 -171.73 13.68
CA ASN A 704 -160.58 -172.11 12.92
C ASN A 704 -160.24 -172.96 11.69
N LEU A 705 -159.03 -172.82 11.14
CA LEU A 705 -158.53 -173.66 10.06
C LEU A 705 -158.13 -175.06 10.55
N ASP A 706 -157.50 -175.18 11.72
CA ASP A 706 -157.12 -176.49 12.29
C ASP A 706 -158.33 -177.34 12.72
N VAL A 707 -159.43 -176.71 13.14
CA VAL A 707 -160.69 -177.43 13.44
C VAL A 707 -161.37 -177.95 12.17
N LEU A 708 -161.21 -177.27 11.03
CA LEU A 708 -161.70 -177.76 9.73
C LEU A 708 -160.83 -178.90 9.15
N VAL A 709 -159.56 -178.99 9.52
CA VAL A 709 -158.64 -180.04 9.04
C VAL A 709 -158.75 -181.34 9.87
N GLN A 710 -159.19 -181.29 11.13
CA GLN A 710 -159.39 -182.54 11.91
C GLN A 710 -160.77 -183.20 11.77
N LYS A 711 -161.81 -182.50 11.30
CA LYS A 711 -163.14 -183.12 11.12
C LYS A 711 -163.45 -183.62 9.70
N THR A 712 -162.46 -183.61 8.82
CA THR A 712 -162.45 -184.33 7.54
C THR A 712 -161.87 -185.76 7.65
N LYS A 713 -161.84 -186.34 8.86
CA LYS A 713 -161.32 -187.71 9.06
C LYS A 713 -162.25 -188.73 9.72
N THR A 714 -163.50 -188.42 10.06
CA THR A 714 -164.50 -189.46 10.37
C THR A 714 -165.94 -188.97 10.15
N SER A 715 -166.57 -189.58 9.13
CA SER A 715 -168.00 -189.59 8.77
C SER A 715 -168.64 -188.36 8.15
N GLN A 716 -169.51 -188.70 7.19
CA GLN A 716 -170.51 -187.92 6.46
C GLN A 716 -171.16 -186.78 7.23
#